data_AF-A0A2A5XJ68-F1
#
_entry.id   AF-A0A2A5XJ68-F1
#
_cell.length_a   1.000
_cell.length_b   1.000
_cell.length_c   1.000
_cell.angle_alpha   90.00
_cell.angle_beta   90.00
_cell.angle_gamma   90.00
#
_symmetry.space_group_name_H-M   'P 1'
#
loop_
_entity.id
_entity.type
_entity.pdbx_description
1 polymer ?
#
loop_
_entity_poly.entity_id
_entity_poly.type
_entity_poly.pdbx_seq_one_letter_code
_entity_poly.pdbx_strand_id
1 'polypeptide(L)'
;MYFSSISRFLTTLIVILFPFLSYSQNCELDFSFTNTGSNMIIMIADDALENDVLNSGDSIGAFMYLDETWICVGSIEWNGLQQTLAVWGNDAVSDSQDGLMAMDTIVLKARSEGVLYDVSYSPKVIFEAQGIEILNDAFEYTPYCDVIGNVYGCTDSNYNEYNPEATIDNGTCESIDVVYGCTISSYVEYNPNATVYDGSCETFAVFGCMNNNYLEFNSNANVDDGTCVNIIVEGCTNENYVEFNSAANTDDGSCDIYIIYGCTNVEYIEFIVTANTDDGSCSTPVILGCMNESYLEYNPEANIQDTSCNTFIVYGCMDSEAFNYNQNSTVDDGSCIDRIYGCTSTNYEEYNPEANTNDGSCLTVLNFGCTDIFSLNYNPMAEIDDGSCISISFGCNDPNAFNYNPDANLNDGSCIDFIYGCIDPEAFNYNLEANVDDGSCIPIINGCLNPAYMEYDSGANTDPGLCDVLIVYGCMDVVASNFQVDASIDDGSCFYNGCMDTLAVNFESYATMDDGSCLYITQCSIPEQYYGNTGNNMIIGFLPAAIDSLPITNDDAYIVAVSNLEMLIGSIQLSDFDGTLAVWGDDNATDEIDGAEPFTELTLQLVNSNVLYDIILPEIIYSNNDIMLFESATYQIVDCGNDMGCTDSLAMNFDPLVEFDDNSCIYANYGCMDPYSFNFDPTANINQVSAEDSSEPCIGIVNGCTEIESINFNADANVNDGSCIPYTYGCMDSEAFNFNPFANIEDDSCSELLEGCMQESALNYCDSCNVDNGICNYPILGCTDQTALNYNALANTNDGSCIAIVLGCTQSSAYNYDTNANQNDGTCIAIVNGCTNSEAFNYNSNANSDDGTCIPLVLGCTNLTAINYNSLANTDDSSCIEAVFGCIESIALNYDESANTDDGSCVYPILGCTDELSLNYNPLANSDDGSCIEIVDGCTQYSAFNYNPLANVNDGTCIAVVYGCIDSTALNFNYIANTNDGTCI
;
A
#
# COMPACT_ATOMS: atom_id res chain seq x y z
N MET A 1 -43.82 -63.83 -63.81
CA MET A 1 -43.67 -65.03 -64.69
C MET A 1 -42.33 -65.66 -64.33
N TYR A 2 -42.26 -66.94 -63.93
CA TYR A 2 -41.76 -68.06 -64.75
C TYR A 2 -40.47 -67.72 -65.51
N PHE A 3 -39.32 -68.39 -65.36
CA PHE A 3 -38.91 -69.68 -64.75
C PHE A 3 -37.38 -69.58 -64.40
N SER A 4 -36.58 -70.51 -63.83
CA SER A 4 -36.58 -71.93 -63.36
C SER A 4 -35.18 -72.17 -62.69
N SER A 5 -34.82 -73.16 -61.86
CA SER A 5 -35.45 -74.16 -60.97
C SER A 5 -34.35 -75.18 -60.52
N ILE A 6 -34.12 -75.36 -59.20
CA ILE A 6 -33.61 -76.57 -58.50
C ILE A 6 -32.24 -77.21 -58.86
N SER A 7 -31.31 -77.22 -57.88
CA SER A 7 -30.71 -78.43 -57.22
C SER A 7 -29.76 -78.00 -56.09
N ARG A 8 -29.96 -78.26 -54.78
CA ARG A 8 -30.04 -79.50 -53.96
C ARG A 8 -28.71 -80.22 -53.62
N PHE A 9 -28.47 -80.32 -52.30
CA PHE A 9 -27.84 -81.41 -51.50
C PHE A 9 -26.32 -81.47 -51.22
N LEU A 10 -26.00 -81.22 -49.94
CA LEU A 10 -25.13 -81.97 -49.01
C LEU A 10 -23.65 -82.29 -49.36
N THR A 11 -22.75 -81.77 -48.51
CA THR A 11 -21.96 -82.59 -47.55
C THR A 11 -21.55 -81.75 -46.32
N THR A 12 -21.05 -82.40 -45.26
CA THR A 12 -20.72 -81.74 -43.97
C THR A 12 -19.53 -82.40 -43.27
N LEU A 13 -18.76 -81.59 -42.54
CA LEU A 13 -17.96 -81.93 -41.34
C LEU A 13 -16.55 -82.54 -41.50
N ILE A 14 -15.75 -82.25 -40.45
CA ILE A 14 -14.39 -82.72 -40.08
C ILE A 14 -13.24 -82.00 -40.83
N VAL A 15 -12.32 -81.18 -40.25
CA VAL A 15 -11.96 -80.61 -38.92
C VAL A 15 -10.47 -80.87 -38.59
N ILE A 16 -9.73 -79.79 -38.30
CA ILE A 16 -8.39 -79.70 -37.64
C ILE A 16 -7.18 -80.34 -38.36
N LEU A 17 -6.31 -79.50 -38.97
CA LEU A 17 -4.89 -79.31 -38.59
C LEU A 17 -4.13 -78.36 -39.56
N PHE A 18 -3.36 -77.44 -38.96
CA PHE A 18 -2.29 -76.53 -39.43
C PHE A 18 -2.55 -75.06 -39.02
N PRO A 19 -1.50 -74.28 -38.68
CA PRO A 19 -1.62 -73.13 -37.78
C PRO A 19 -1.96 -71.82 -38.49
N PHE A 20 -2.22 -70.79 -37.66
CA PHE A 20 -2.28 -69.40 -38.08
C PHE A 20 -0.98 -69.01 -38.81
N LEU A 21 -1.13 -68.44 -40.00
CA LEU A 21 -0.22 -67.43 -40.52
C LEU A 21 -0.91 -66.09 -40.28
N SER A 22 -0.46 -65.36 -39.26
CA SER A 22 -0.73 -63.94 -39.17
C SER A 22 -0.06 -63.24 -40.35
N TYR A 23 -0.79 -62.39 -41.07
CA TYR A 23 -0.17 -61.33 -41.84
C TYR A 23 0.40 -60.33 -40.82
N SER A 24 1.72 -60.19 -40.77
CA SER A 24 2.34 -59.02 -40.14
C SER A 24 2.36 -57.89 -41.17
N GLN A 25 1.63 -56.80 -40.91
CA GLN A 25 1.85 -55.55 -41.62
C GLN A 25 3.18 -54.93 -41.15
N ASN A 26 3.82 -54.10 -41.99
CA ASN A 26 5.18 -53.62 -41.72
C ASN A 26 5.21 -52.50 -40.65
N CYS A 27 5.51 -52.90 -39.41
CA CYS A 27 5.97 -52.00 -38.34
C CYS A 27 7.50 -51.93 -38.24
N GLU A 28 8.21 -52.72 -39.06
CA GLU A 28 9.67 -52.70 -39.19
C GLU A 28 10.06 -51.63 -40.24
N LEU A 29 10.02 -50.37 -39.82
CA LEU A 29 10.54 -49.24 -40.59
C LEU A 29 12.06 -49.17 -40.44
N ASP A 30 12.80 -49.25 -41.54
CA ASP A 30 14.25 -49.06 -41.50
C ASP A 30 14.59 -47.57 -41.49
N PHE A 31 15.42 -47.16 -40.53
CA PHE A 31 15.95 -45.80 -40.42
C PHE A 31 17.32 -45.69 -41.09
N SER A 32 17.91 -46.79 -41.59
CA SER A 32 19.14 -46.71 -42.37
C SER A 32 18.91 -46.01 -43.71
N PHE A 33 19.80 -45.07 -44.03
CA PHE A 33 19.80 -44.31 -45.28
C PHE A 33 21.17 -44.39 -45.95
N THR A 34 21.22 -44.12 -47.25
CA THR A 34 22.47 -43.94 -48.01
C THR A 34 22.60 -42.50 -48.46
N ASN A 35 23.81 -41.94 -48.44
CA ASN A 35 24.08 -40.67 -49.08
C ASN A 35 23.92 -40.85 -50.61
N THR A 36 22.90 -40.19 -51.16
CA THR A 36 22.46 -40.22 -52.56
C THR A 36 22.63 -38.85 -53.23
N GLY A 37 23.63 -38.06 -52.82
CA GLY A 37 24.03 -36.83 -53.53
C GLY A 37 23.79 -35.55 -52.77
N SER A 38 22.91 -34.67 -53.27
CA SER A 38 22.68 -33.34 -52.67
C SER A 38 21.78 -33.46 -51.44
N ASN A 39 22.19 -32.88 -50.32
CA ASN A 39 21.40 -32.88 -49.08
C ASN A 39 20.69 -31.55 -48.83
N MET A 40 19.68 -31.61 -47.97
CA MET A 40 19.11 -30.52 -47.19
C MET A 40 19.53 -30.73 -45.71
N ILE A 41 19.51 -29.69 -44.89
CA ILE A 41 19.66 -29.82 -43.43
C ILE A 41 18.39 -29.30 -42.76
N ILE A 42 17.79 -30.12 -41.89
CA ILE A 42 16.74 -29.68 -40.96
C ILE A 42 17.38 -29.51 -39.59
N MET A 43 17.40 -28.31 -39.04
CA MET A 43 17.76 -28.06 -37.65
C MET A 43 16.52 -28.19 -36.77
N ILE A 44 16.66 -28.81 -35.61
CA ILE A 44 15.61 -28.93 -34.59
C ILE A 44 16.11 -28.16 -33.37
N ALA A 45 15.34 -27.14 -32.96
CA ALA A 45 15.69 -26.18 -31.91
C ALA A 45 14.45 -25.79 -31.10
N ASP A 46 14.65 -24.99 -30.04
CA ASP A 46 13.61 -24.38 -29.22
C ASP A 46 12.47 -25.36 -28.82
N ASP A 47 11.20 -24.98 -28.95
CA ASP A 47 10.06 -25.78 -28.48
C ASP A 47 9.94 -27.15 -29.17
N ALA A 48 10.53 -27.33 -30.36
CA ALA A 48 10.59 -28.63 -31.05
C ALA A 48 11.48 -29.67 -30.33
N LEU A 49 12.30 -29.24 -29.36
CA LEU A 49 13.03 -30.13 -28.45
C LEU A 49 12.16 -30.63 -27.29
N GLU A 50 11.16 -29.87 -26.85
CA GLU A 50 10.28 -30.24 -25.73
C GLU A 50 9.29 -31.33 -26.14
N ASN A 51 9.46 -32.55 -25.62
CA ASN A 51 8.51 -33.64 -25.85
C ASN A 51 8.60 -34.76 -24.79
N ASP A 52 7.47 -35.42 -24.54
CA ASP A 52 7.33 -36.54 -23.59
C ASP A 52 7.61 -37.94 -24.19
N VAL A 53 8.11 -38.03 -25.45
CA VAL A 53 8.09 -39.28 -26.24
C VAL A 53 9.47 -39.82 -26.59
N LEU A 54 10.41 -38.97 -27.01
CA LEU A 54 11.77 -39.34 -27.42
C LEU A 54 12.76 -39.16 -26.26
N ASN A 55 13.34 -40.27 -25.81
CA ASN A 55 14.42 -40.30 -24.83
C ASN A 55 15.78 -40.23 -25.52
N SER A 56 16.84 -39.96 -24.75
CA SER A 56 18.20 -40.02 -25.26
C SER A 56 18.56 -41.45 -25.70
N GLY A 57 18.82 -41.63 -27.01
CA GLY A 57 19.05 -42.94 -27.65
C GLY A 57 17.92 -43.45 -28.55
N ASP A 58 16.76 -42.77 -28.58
CA ASP A 58 15.67 -43.07 -29.53
C ASP A 58 15.98 -42.51 -30.93
N SER A 59 15.13 -42.78 -31.94
CA SER A 59 15.42 -42.41 -33.35
C SER A 59 14.37 -41.48 -33.94
N ILE A 60 14.79 -40.42 -34.65
CA ILE A 60 13.92 -39.61 -35.52
C ILE A 60 14.53 -39.54 -36.93
N GLY A 61 13.68 -39.55 -37.96
CA GLY A 61 14.12 -39.53 -39.35
C GLY A 61 13.12 -38.93 -40.33
N ALA A 62 13.66 -38.49 -41.45
CA ALA A 62 12.96 -38.00 -42.62
C ALA A 62 12.73 -39.14 -43.61
N PHE A 63 11.48 -39.25 -44.08
CA PHE A 63 11.02 -40.31 -44.97
C PHE A 63 10.29 -39.75 -46.18
N MET A 64 10.42 -40.46 -47.29
CA MET A 64 9.62 -40.27 -48.51
C MET A 64 8.75 -41.52 -48.76
N TYR A 65 7.68 -41.37 -49.54
CA TYR A 65 6.78 -42.47 -49.89
C TYR A 65 6.75 -42.69 -51.41
N LEU A 66 7.21 -43.86 -51.86
CA LEU A 66 7.38 -44.20 -53.28
C LEU A 66 7.05 -45.68 -53.54
N ASP A 67 6.36 -45.97 -54.64
CA ASP A 67 5.98 -47.33 -55.08
C ASP A 67 5.41 -48.23 -53.95
N GLU A 68 4.45 -47.67 -53.20
CA GLU A 68 3.78 -48.28 -52.04
C GLU A 68 4.67 -48.48 -50.78
N THR A 69 5.91 -47.97 -50.78
CA THR A 69 6.90 -48.13 -49.70
C THR A 69 7.42 -46.82 -49.09
N TRP A 70 7.76 -46.85 -47.80
CA TRP A 70 8.49 -45.78 -47.13
C TRP A 70 10.00 -46.00 -47.24
N ILE A 71 10.74 -44.94 -47.60
CA ILE A 71 12.20 -44.94 -47.73
C ILE A 71 12.77 -43.90 -46.78
N CYS A 72 13.74 -44.28 -45.94
CA CYS A 72 14.47 -43.33 -45.10
C CYS A 72 15.45 -42.54 -45.97
N VAL A 73 15.34 -41.22 -45.91
CA VAL A 73 16.20 -40.25 -46.60
C VAL A 73 17.06 -39.45 -45.62
N GLY A 74 17.00 -39.73 -44.33
CA GLY A 74 17.89 -39.17 -43.30
C GLY A 74 17.42 -39.54 -41.90
N SER A 75 18.32 -39.75 -40.95
CA SER A 75 17.94 -40.01 -39.54
C SER A 75 19.03 -39.62 -38.54
N ILE A 76 18.63 -39.28 -37.32
CA ILE A 76 19.52 -39.04 -36.18
C ILE A 76 19.08 -39.85 -34.95
N GLU A 77 20.04 -40.10 -34.05
CA GLU A 77 19.81 -40.65 -32.71
C GLU A 77 19.58 -39.47 -31.75
N TRP A 78 18.40 -39.42 -31.13
CA TRP A 78 17.94 -38.27 -30.34
C TRP A 78 18.76 -38.10 -29.06
N ASN A 79 19.18 -36.87 -28.76
CA ASN A 79 19.93 -36.57 -27.53
C ASN A 79 19.31 -35.47 -26.64
N GLY A 80 18.22 -34.82 -27.05
CA GLY A 80 17.52 -33.81 -26.27
C GLY A 80 18.19 -32.42 -26.23
N LEU A 81 19.18 -32.17 -27.09
CA LEU A 81 19.76 -30.86 -27.36
C LEU A 81 19.46 -30.44 -28.80
N GLN A 82 19.79 -29.19 -29.16
CA GLN A 82 19.72 -28.70 -30.54
C GLN A 82 20.54 -29.60 -31.48
N GLN A 83 19.92 -30.08 -32.57
CA GLN A 83 20.46 -31.13 -33.44
C GLN A 83 20.16 -30.84 -34.92
N THR A 84 21.02 -31.34 -35.81
CA THR A 84 20.85 -31.21 -37.27
C THR A 84 20.62 -32.58 -37.94
N LEU A 85 19.49 -32.71 -38.62
CA LEU A 85 19.08 -33.86 -39.41
C LEU A 85 19.41 -33.60 -40.89
N ALA A 86 20.45 -34.25 -41.41
CA ALA A 86 20.76 -34.22 -42.83
C ALA A 86 19.82 -35.13 -43.63
N VAL A 87 19.19 -34.61 -44.67
CA VAL A 87 18.21 -35.29 -45.52
C VAL A 87 18.71 -35.34 -46.97
N TRP A 88 18.67 -36.48 -47.63
CA TRP A 88 19.31 -36.72 -48.93
C TRP A 88 18.30 -36.71 -50.11
N GLY A 89 18.62 -35.90 -51.11
CA GLY A 89 17.93 -35.85 -52.39
C GLY A 89 18.39 -36.95 -53.34
N ASN A 90 17.78 -37.01 -54.52
CA ASN A 90 18.12 -38.01 -55.55
C ASN A 90 19.38 -37.64 -56.34
N ASP A 91 20.24 -38.61 -56.66
CA ASP A 91 21.33 -38.41 -57.61
C ASP A 91 20.89 -38.55 -59.08
N ALA A 92 21.85 -38.44 -59.99
CA ALA A 92 21.68 -38.68 -61.43
C ALA A 92 22.50 -39.89 -61.93
N VAL A 93 22.76 -40.84 -61.02
CA VAL A 93 23.62 -42.02 -61.17
C VAL A 93 22.80 -43.31 -61.03
N SER A 94 21.75 -43.31 -60.21
CA SER A 94 20.74 -44.37 -60.10
C SER A 94 19.73 -44.31 -61.27
N ASP A 95 19.26 -45.48 -61.73
CA ASP A 95 18.18 -45.62 -62.74
C ASP A 95 16.77 -45.57 -62.08
N SER A 96 16.69 -45.33 -60.77
CA SER A 96 15.51 -45.47 -59.91
C SER A 96 15.57 -44.49 -58.75
N GLN A 97 14.47 -43.80 -58.44
CA GLN A 97 14.48 -42.78 -57.38
C GLN A 97 14.76 -43.41 -56.00
N ASP A 98 15.85 -42.98 -55.38
CA ASP A 98 16.38 -43.40 -54.08
C ASP A 98 16.68 -42.21 -53.13
N GLY A 99 16.27 -40.99 -53.51
CA GLY A 99 16.19 -39.82 -52.64
C GLY A 99 15.07 -38.84 -53.04
N LEU A 100 14.91 -37.77 -52.28
CA LEU A 100 13.88 -36.75 -52.55
C LEU A 100 14.17 -35.94 -53.83
N MET A 101 13.14 -35.59 -54.58
CA MET A 101 13.22 -34.57 -55.63
C MET A 101 12.92 -33.19 -55.06
N ALA A 102 13.40 -32.13 -55.73
CA ALA A 102 13.03 -30.76 -55.39
C ALA A 102 11.50 -30.59 -55.45
N MET A 103 10.93 -29.95 -54.43
CA MET A 103 9.49 -29.83 -54.17
C MET A 103 8.76 -31.06 -53.59
N ASP A 104 9.44 -32.18 -53.30
CA ASP A 104 8.82 -33.28 -52.53
C ASP A 104 8.65 -32.88 -51.05
N THR A 105 7.48 -33.15 -50.45
CA THR A 105 7.23 -32.86 -49.02
C THR A 105 7.91 -33.91 -48.13
N ILE A 106 8.61 -33.45 -47.08
CA ILE A 106 9.29 -34.33 -46.12
C ILE A 106 8.29 -34.87 -45.09
N VAL A 107 8.41 -36.15 -44.70
CA VAL A 107 7.61 -36.74 -43.62
C VAL A 107 8.54 -37.18 -42.49
N LEU A 108 8.36 -36.59 -41.30
CA LEU A 108 9.09 -37.01 -40.11
C LEU A 108 8.39 -38.20 -39.44
N LYS A 109 9.18 -39.21 -39.05
CA LYS A 109 8.73 -40.35 -38.26
C LYS A 109 9.75 -40.63 -37.15
N ALA A 110 9.24 -41.06 -36.01
CA ALA A 110 10.02 -41.27 -34.79
C ALA A 110 9.83 -42.70 -34.26
N ARG A 111 10.81 -43.20 -33.51
CA ARG A 111 10.77 -44.54 -32.89
C ARG A 111 11.35 -44.48 -31.49
N SER A 112 10.48 -44.70 -30.50
CA SER A 112 10.78 -44.71 -29.06
C SER A 112 10.38 -46.04 -28.44
N GLU A 113 11.25 -46.64 -27.61
CA GLU A 113 11.08 -47.94 -26.90
C GLU A 113 10.60 -49.16 -27.71
N GLY A 114 10.49 -49.08 -29.04
CA GLY A 114 9.93 -50.12 -29.92
C GLY A 114 8.49 -49.84 -30.41
N VAL A 115 8.00 -48.61 -30.24
CA VAL A 115 6.80 -48.07 -30.90
C VAL A 115 7.24 -47.09 -32.00
N LEU A 116 6.55 -47.14 -33.14
CA LEU A 116 6.72 -46.20 -34.25
C LEU A 116 5.65 -45.10 -34.17
N TYR A 117 6.07 -43.85 -34.36
CA TYR A 117 5.25 -42.65 -34.30
C TYR A 117 5.31 -41.88 -35.62
N ASP A 118 4.16 -41.37 -36.05
CA ASP A 118 4.07 -40.29 -37.04
C ASP A 118 4.26 -38.95 -36.32
N VAL A 119 5.12 -38.08 -36.88
CA VAL A 119 5.43 -36.77 -36.30
C VAL A 119 4.74 -35.69 -37.13
N SER A 120 3.80 -34.99 -36.50
CA SER A 120 3.19 -33.76 -37.02
C SER A 120 4.01 -32.55 -36.59
N TYR A 121 4.29 -31.66 -37.53
CA TYR A 121 5.15 -30.49 -37.35
C TYR A 121 4.74 -29.35 -38.29
N SER A 122 5.18 -28.14 -37.97
CA SER A 122 4.89 -26.88 -38.65
C SER A 122 6.18 -26.04 -38.74
N PRO A 123 6.41 -25.27 -39.82
CA PRO A 123 5.75 -25.40 -41.13
C PRO A 123 6.03 -26.78 -41.77
N LYS A 124 5.29 -27.13 -42.83
CA LYS A 124 5.56 -28.39 -43.56
C LYS A 124 6.72 -28.21 -44.54
N VAL A 125 7.86 -28.76 -44.17
CA VAL A 125 9.12 -28.63 -44.90
C VAL A 125 9.06 -29.37 -46.24
N ILE A 126 9.59 -28.69 -47.26
CA ILE A 126 9.66 -29.14 -48.64
C ILE A 126 11.14 -29.31 -49.01
N PHE A 127 11.49 -30.39 -49.70
CA PHE A 127 12.88 -30.67 -50.00
C PHE A 127 13.46 -29.69 -51.03
N GLU A 128 14.52 -28.98 -50.62
CA GLU A 128 15.35 -28.15 -51.49
C GLU A 128 16.81 -28.61 -51.42
N ALA A 129 17.43 -28.85 -52.58
CA ALA A 129 18.80 -29.33 -52.65
C ALA A 129 19.78 -28.23 -52.24
N GLN A 130 20.62 -28.51 -51.23
CA GLN A 130 21.50 -27.57 -50.53
C GLN A 130 20.76 -26.55 -49.64
N GLY A 131 19.46 -26.74 -49.40
CA GLY A 131 18.67 -25.92 -48.48
C GLY A 131 18.96 -26.22 -46.99
N ILE A 132 18.63 -25.25 -46.14
CA ILE A 132 18.59 -25.39 -44.69
C ILE A 132 17.21 -24.91 -44.23
N GLU A 133 16.61 -25.61 -43.27
CA GLU A 133 15.38 -25.17 -42.60
C GLU A 133 15.48 -25.42 -41.10
N ILE A 134 14.86 -24.58 -40.28
CA ILE A 134 14.83 -24.70 -38.83
C ILE A 134 13.39 -24.97 -38.38
N LEU A 135 13.21 -26.02 -37.58
CA LEU A 135 11.96 -26.36 -36.92
C LEU A 135 12.03 -25.99 -35.44
N ASN A 136 11.27 -24.96 -35.09
CA ASN A 136 11.12 -24.45 -33.72
C ASN A 136 9.75 -24.80 -33.10
N ASP A 137 8.69 -24.98 -33.91
CA ASP A 137 7.35 -25.34 -33.41
C ASP A 137 7.37 -26.75 -32.76
N ALA A 138 6.73 -26.89 -31.60
CA ALA A 138 6.63 -28.16 -30.86
C ALA A 138 6.05 -29.32 -31.71
N PHE A 139 6.66 -30.50 -31.61
CA PHE A 139 6.28 -31.69 -32.39
C PHE A 139 5.17 -32.51 -31.72
N GLU A 140 4.15 -32.89 -32.50
CA GLU A 140 3.06 -33.77 -32.06
C GLU A 140 3.29 -35.21 -32.53
N TYR A 141 3.29 -36.17 -31.60
CA TYR A 141 3.68 -37.57 -31.84
C TYR A 141 2.48 -38.52 -31.78
N THR A 142 1.99 -38.97 -32.95
CA THR A 142 0.89 -39.94 -33.02
C THR A 142 1.43 -41.38 -33.09
N PRO A 143 1.10 -42.28 -32.13
CA PRO A 143 1.55 -43.67 -32.19
C PRO A 143 0.86 -44.42 -33.33
N TYR A 144 1.64 -45.11 -34.16
CA TYR A 144 1.19 -45.84 -35.34
C TYR A 144 1.11 -47.35 -35.09
N CYS A 145 2.23 -48.00 -34.72
CA CYS A 145 2.26 -49.42 -34.32
C CYS A 145 3.51 -49.85 -33.53
N ASP A 146 3.47 -51.03 -32.90
CA ASP A 146 4.54 -51.57 -32.05
C ASP A 146 5.27 -52.82 -32.62
N VAL A 147 6.42 -53.17 -32.04
CA VAL A 147 7.21 -54.37 -32.36
C VAL A 147 6.54 -55.72 -32.00
N ILE A 148 5.37 -55.71 -31.37
CA ILE A 148 4.57 -56.92 -31.08
C ILE A 148 3.50 -57.13 -32.18
N GLY A 149 3.24 -56.12 -33.00
CA GLY A 149 2.29 -56.12 -34.11
C GLY A 149 0.94 -55.51 -33.76
N ASN A 150 0.85 -54.68 -32.71
CA ASN A 150 -0.35 -53.90 -32.43
C ASN A 150 -0.39 -52.63 -33.29
N VAL A 151 -1.57 -52.32 -33.83
CA VAL A 151 -1.83 -51.11 -34.63
C VAL A 151 -2.79 -50.22 -33.85
N TYR A 152 -2.51 -48.93 -33.79
CA TYR A 152 -3.30 -47.96 -33.04
C TYR A 152 -4.32 -47.24 -33.95
N GLY A 153 -5.54 -47.04 -33.46
CA GLY A 153 -6.62 -46.37 -34.20
C GLY A 153 -8.00 -46.69 -33.66
N CYS A 154 -9.02 -45.93 -34.06
CA CYS A 154 -10.42 -46.14 -33.65
C CYS A 154 -10.87 -47.60 -33.87
N THR A 155 -11.21 -48.31 -32.78
CA THR A 155 -11.54 -49.76 -32.83
C THR A 155 -13.04 -50.08 -32.89
N ASP A 156 -13.91 -49.08 -32.70
CA ASP A 156 -15.36 -49.27 -32.70
C ASP A 156 -15.97 -49.04 -34.09
N SER A 157 -16.50 -50.12 -34.68
CA SER A 157 -17.12 -50.12 -36.01
C SER A 157 -18.45 -49.36 -36.14
N ASN A 158 -18.89 -48.64 -35.10
CA ASN A 158 -20.06 -47.76 -35.13
C ASN A 158 -19.74 -46.30 -35.51
N TYR A 159 -18.45 -45.93 -35.53
CA TYR A 159 -17.98 -44.58 -35.89
C TYR A 159 -17.41 -44.56 -37.32
N ASN A 160 -17.45 -43.41 -38.02
CA ASN A 160 -16.99 -43.34 -39.41
C ASN A 160 -15.46 -43.45 -39.54
N GLU A 161 -14.74 -43.16 -38.46
CA GLU A 161 -13.28 -43.15 -38.37
C GLU A 161 -12.67 -44.54 -38.10
N TYR A 162 -13.51 -45.59 -38.03
CA TYR A 162 -13.14 -46.97 -37.70
C TYR A 162 -12.03 -47.56 -38.60
N ASN A 163 -10.93 -47.99 -37.96
CA ASN A 163 -9.85 -48.74 -38.61
C ASN A 163 -10.00 -50.25 -38.34
N PRO A 164 -10.35 -51.09 -39.33
CA PRO A 164 -10.55 -52.52 -39.13
C PRO A 164 -9.27 -53.32 -38.86
N GLU A 165 -8.09 -52.73 -39.05
CA GLU A 165 -6.79 -53.34 -38.73
C GLU A 165 -6.25 -52.89 -37.35
N ALA A 166 -6.88 -51.91 -36.70
CA ALA A 166 -6.47 -51.45 -35.36
C ALA A 166 -6.76 -52.50 -34.28
N THR A 167 -5.79 -52.73 -33.39
CA THR A 167 -5.88 -53.68 -32.28
C THR A 167 -5.92 -53.02 -30.91
N ILE A 168 -5.53 -51.74 -30.83
CA ILE A 168 -5.59 -50.90 -29.62
C ILE A 168 -6.23 -49.56 -29.99
N ASP A 169 -7.23 -49.15 -29.22
CA ASP A 169 -7.86 -47.84 -29.40
C ASP A 169 -6.95 -46.72 -28.90
N ASN A 170 -6.82 -45.66 -29.69
CA ASN A 170 -6.08 -44.45 -29.36
C ASN A 170 -6.99 -43.23 -29.14
N GLY A 171 -8.32 -43.41 -29.11
CA GLY A 171 -9.29 -42.36 -28.79
C GLY A 171 -9.81 -41.56 -29.99
N THR A 172 -9.61 -42.04 -31.22
CA THR A 172 -9.91 -41.33 -32.47
C THR A 172 -11.32 -41.55 -33.05
N CYS A 173 -12.27 -42.01 -32.23
CA CYS A 173 -13.67 -42.27 -32.64
C CYS A 173 -14.60 -41.11 -32.25
N GLU A 174 -15.15 -40.33 -33.20
CA GLU A 174 -15.89 -39.09 -32.85
C GLU A 174 -17.32 -38.96 -33.43
N SER A 175 -17.68 -39.57 -34.56
CA SER A 175 -18.97 -39.30 -35.24
C SER A 175 -20.09 -40.36 -35.08
N ILE A 176 -21.31 -39.93 -34.70
CA ILE A 176 -22.55 -40.74 -34.63
C ILE A 176 -23.75 -40.02 -35.29
N ASP A 177 -24.71 -40.82 -35.81
CA ASP A 177 -25.86 -40.41 -36.63
C ASP A 177 -26.89 -39.45 -35.97
N VAL A 178 -27.59 -38.68 -36.82
CA VAL A 178 -28.54 -37.63 -36.42
C VAL A 178 -30.03 -38.06 -36.44
N VAL A 179 -30.77 -37.71 -35.38
CA VAL A 179 -32.17 -38.12 -35.13
C VAL A 179 -33.10 -36.92 -35.07
N TYR A 180 -34.23 -36.97 -35.77
CA TYR A 180 -35.16 -35.83 -35.91
C TYR A 180 -36.26 -35.83 -34.82
N GLY A 181 -36.57 -34.66 -34.27
CA GLY A 181 -37.66 -34.46 -33.29
C GLY A 181 -37.60 -33.10 -32.59
N CYS A 182 -38.43 -32.89 -31.57
CA CYS A 182 -38.33 -31.73 -30.68
C CYS A 182 -37.11 -31.89 -29.76
N THR A 183 -36.00 -31.23 -30.10
CA THR A 183 -34.70 -31.29 -29.40
C THR A 183 -34.57 -30.35 -28.20
N ILE A 184 -35.57 -29.50 -27.97
CA ILE A 184 -35.51 -28.41 -26.99
C ILE A 184 -36.30 -28.80 -25.75
N SER A 185 -35.64 -28.94 -24.60
CA SER A 185 -36.23 -29.39 -23.33
C SER A 185 -37.31 -28.46 -22.76
N SER A 186 -37.39 -27.22 -23.25
CA SER A 186 -38.38 -26.20 -22.89
C SER A 186 -39.76 -26.37 -23.53
N TYR A 187 -40.07 -27.52 -24.16
CA TYR A 187 -41.34 -27.80 -24.84
C TYR A 187 -41.94 -29.13 -24.38
N VAL A 188 -43.27 -29.21 -24.34
CA VAL A 188 -44.00 -30.37 -23.79
C VAL A 188 -43.77 -31.62 -24.65
N GLU A 189 -43.53 -31.43 -25.95
CA GLU A 189 -43.26 -32.49 -26.93
C GLU A 189 -41.78 -32.94 -26.98
N TYR A 190 -40.92 -32.47 -26.07
CA TYR A 190 -39.48 -32.78 -26.04
C TYR A 190 -39.16 -34.29 -26.07
N ASN A 191 -38.20 -34.66 -26.92
CA ASN A 191 -37.67 -36.02 -27.01
C ASN A 191 -36.15 -36.01 -26.77
N PRO A 192 -35.64 -36.52 -25.63
CA PRO A 192 -34.21 -36.47 -25.28
C PRO A 192 -33.31 -37.38 -26.12
N ASN A 193 -33.84 -38.05 -27.15
CA ASN A 193 -33.07 -38.84 -28.12
C ASN A 193 -33.00 -38.18 -29.51
N ALA A 194 -33.51 -36.95 -29.66
CA ALA A 194 -33.42 -36.19 -30.91
C ALA A 194 -32.18 -35.28 -30.91
N THR A 195 -31.51 -35.18 -32.05
CA THR A 195 -30.31 -34.34 -32.28
C THR A 195 -30.46 -33.37 -33.46
N VAL A 196 -31.59 -33.38 -34.18
CA VAL A 196 -31.97 -32.36 -35.17
C VAL A 196 -33.42 -31.92 -34.97
N TYR A 197 -33.66 -30.61 -34.95
CA TYR A 197 -34.99 -30.03 -34.78
C TYR A 197 -35.85 -30.19 -36.04
N ASP A 198 -37.06 -30.75 -35.90
CA ASP A 198 -37.98 -31.04 -37.02
C ASP A 198 -39.27 -30.19 -37.04
N GLY A 199 -39.43 -29.26 -36.10
CA GLY A 199 -40.62 -28.43 -35.96
C GLY A 199 -41.74 -29.02 -35.11
N SER A 200 -41.54 -30.17 -34.44
CA SER A 200 -42.56 -30.80 -33.56
C SER A 200 -42.73 -30.17 -32.17
N CYS A 201 -41.95 -29.13 -31.83
CA CYS A 201 -42.13 -28.34 -30.60
C CYS A 201 -43.28 -27.33 -30.78
N GLU A 202 -44.53 -27.72 -30.49
CA GLU A 202 -45.70 -26.83 -30.62
C GLU A 202 -46.11 -26.15 -29.30
N THR A 203 -45.96 -26.82 -28.15
CA THR A 203 -46.39 -26.31 -26.84
C THR A 203 -45.18 -25.99 -25.97
N PHE A 204 -44.94 -24.70 -25.67
CA PHE A 204 -43.88 -24.32 -24.74
C PHE A 204 -44.18 -24.89 -23.35
N ALA A 205 -43.25 -25.62 -22.75
CA ALA A 205 -43.39 -26.20 -21.42
C ALA A 205 -43.11 -25.12 -20.38
N VAL A 206 -44.18 -24.51 -19.87
CA VAL A 206 -44.11 -23.69 -18.67
C VAL A 206 -44.20 -24.67 -17.51
N PHE A 207 -43.03 -25.10 -17.04
CA PHE A 207 -42.87 -25.91 -15.84
C PHE A 207 -43.24 -25.10 -14.59
N GLY A 208 -43.85 -25.77 -13.62
CA GLY A 208 -44.21 -25.21 -12.32
C GLY A 208 -45.53 -25.77 -11.80
N CYS A 209 -45.88 -25.44 -10.56
CA CYS A 209 -47.10 -26.00 -9.97
C CYS A 209 -48.37 -25.50 -10.68
N MET A 210 -49.17 -26.43 -11.18
CA MET A 210 -50.43 -26.14 -11.90
C MET A 210 -51.65 -26.00 -10.97
N ASN A 211 -51.48 -26.07 -9.65
CA ASN A 211 -52.56 -26.11 -8.66
C ASN A 211 -52.64 -24.82 -7.84
N ASN A 212 -53.72 -24.04 -8.01
CA ASN A 212 -53.89 -22.70 -7.43
C ASN A 212 -54.05 -22.62 -5.89
N ASN A 213 -53.72 -23.70 -5.19
CA ASN A 213 -53.78 -23.82 -3.74
C ASN A 213 -52.36 -24.11 -3.19
N TYR A 214 -51.30 -23.83 -3.94
CA TYR A 214 -49.89 -24.10 -3.62
C TYR A 214 -49.04 -22.87 -3.94
N LEU A 215 -48.00 -22.61 -3.15
CA LEU A 215 -47.20 -21.38 -3.20
C LEU A 215 -46.50 -21.24 -4.55
N GLU A 216 -46.04 -22.37 -5.09
CA GLU A 216 -45.37 -22.48 -6.37
C GLU A 216 -46.35 -22.33 -7.56
N PHE A 217 -47.62 -21.96 -7.32
CA PHE A 217 -48.63 -21.88 -8.37
C PHE A 217 -48.30 -20.84 -9.43
N ASN A 218 -48.00 -21.33 -10.62
CA ASN A 218 -47.86 -20.52 -11.81
C ASN A 218 -49.13 -20.66 -12.65
N SER A 219 -49.91 -19.58 -12.78
CA SER A 219 -51.15 -19.57 -13.55
C SER A 219 -50.96 -19.76 -15.06
N ASN A 220 -49.71 -19.67 -15.54
CA ASN A 220 -49.31 -19.97 -16.91
C ASN A 220 -48.71 -21.38 -17.06
N ALA A 221 -48.48 -22.12 -15.97
CA ALA A 221 -47.89 -23.46 -16.04
C ALA A 221 -48.81 -24.47 -16.73
N ASN A 222 -48.20 -25.28 -17.59
CA ASN A 222 -48.87 -26.31 -18.38
C ASN A 222 -48.21 -27.69 -18.28
N VAL A 223 -47.08 -27.79 -17.57
CA VAL A 223 -46.45 -29.06 -17.17
C VAL A 223 -46.14 -29.02 -15.67
N ASP A 224 -46.75 -29.96 -14.93
CA ASP A 224 -46.44 -30.19 -13.52
C ASP A 224 -45.07 -30.90 -13.43
N ASP A 225 -44.08 -30.17 -12.93
CA ASP A 225 -42.70 -30.62 -12.67
C ASP A 225 -42.54 -31.25 -11.26
N GLY A 226 -43.62 -31.32 -10.48
CA GLY A 226 -43.59 -31.79 -9.10
C GLY A 226 -43.25 -30.71 -8.07
N THR A 227 -43.13 -29.43 -8.47
CA THR A 227 -42.90 -28.31 -7.53
C THR A 227 -44.11 -27.96 -6.66
N CYS A 228 -45.29 -28.57 -6.88
CA CYS A 228 -46.46 -28.49 -5.99
C CYS A 228 -46.20 -29.13 -4.60
N VAL A 229 -45.33 -28.53 -3.79
CA VAL A 229 -44.88 -29.07 -2.50
C VAL A 229 -45.52 -28.31 -1.35
N ASN A 230 -45.53 -26.97 -1.38
CA ASN A 230 -46.00 -26.16 -0.26
C ASN A 230 -47.42 -25.64 -0.54
N ILE A 231 -48.43 -26.28 0.05
CA ILE A 231 -49.83 -25.84 -0.05
C ILE A 231 -49.97 -24.42 0.52
N ILE A 232 -50.64 -23.49 -0.18
CA ILE A 232 -50.92 -22.15 0.34
C ILE A 232 -51.75 -22.30 1.61
N VAL A 233 -51.21 -21.72 2.68
CA VAL A 233 -51.92 -21.47 3.91
C VAL A 233 -51.76 -19.97 4.18
N GLU A 234 -52.87 -19.26 3.99
CA GLU A 234 -52.96 -17.81 4.21
C GLU A 234 -52.94 -17.50 5.71
N GLY A 235 -52.31 -16.38 6.06
CA GLY A 235 -52.15 -15.88 7.43
C GLY A 235 -50.75 -15.36 7.68
N CYS A 236 -50.57 -14.57 8.72
CA CYS A 236 -49.28 -13.96 9.06
C CYS A 236 -48.15 -15.01 9.15
N THR A 237 -47.08 -14.79 8.38
CA THR A 237 -45.94 -15.71 8.23
C THR A 237 -44.72 -15.36 9.07
N ASN A 238 -44.68 -14.14 9.63
CA ASN A 238 -43.57 -13.67 10.43
C ASN A 238 -43.74 -14.11 11.89
N GLU A 239 -42.80 -14.93 12.40
CA GLU A 239 -42.87 -15.47 13.76
C GLU A 239 -42.78 -14.42 14.89
N ASN A 240 -42.44 -13.17 14.53
CA ASN A 240 -42.43 -12.02 15.44
C ASN A 240 -43.75 -11.21 15.39
N TYR A 241 -44.91 -11.83 15.10
CA TYR A 241 -46.23 -11.19 15.11
C TYR A 241 -47.28 -12.09 15.78
N VAL A 242 -48.24 -11.50 16.52
CA VAL A 242 -49.17 -12.24 17.40
C VAL A 242 -50.14 -13.10 16.59
N GLU A 243 -50.46 -12.65 15.38
CA GLU A 243 -51.28 -13.36 14.40
C GLU A 243 -50.53 -14.51 13.69
N PHE A 244 -49.25 -14.74 14.00
CA PHE A 244 -48.41 -15.76 13.37
C PHE A 244 -49.05 -17.14 13.38
N ASN A 245 -49.23 -17.68 12.18
CA ASN A 245 -49.70 -19.04 11.97
C ASN A 245 -48.50 -19.88 11.52
N SER A 246 -48.01 -20.77 12.39
CA SER A 246 -46.84 -21.63 12.08
C SER A 246 -47.10 -22.73 11.04
N ALA A 247 -48.31 -22.77 10.46
CA ALA A 247 -48.62 -23.52 9.24
C ALA A 247 -48.82 -22.60 8.02
N ALA A 248 -48.88 -21.28 8.18
CA ALA A 248 -48.96 -20.31 7.10
C ALA A 248 -47.63 -20.12 6.39
N ASN A 249 -47.72 -19.81 5.11
CA ASN A 249 -46.58 -19.58 4.23
C ASN A 249 -46.85 -18.47 3.19
N THR A 250 -48.05 -17.89 3.19
CA THR A 250 -48.42 -16.72 2.38
C THR A 250 -49.04 -15.68 3.31
N ASP A 251 -48.38 -14.53 3.49
CA ASP A 251 -48.94 -13.44 4.30
C ASP A 251 -50.11 -12.79 3.53
N ASP A 252 -51.29 -12.79 4.15
CA ASP A 252 -52.51 -12.17 3.65
C ASP A 252 -52.65 -10.71 4.11
N GLY A 253 -51.64 -10.18 4.79
CA GLY A 253 -51.66 -8.87 5.45
C GLY A 253 -52.30 -8.90 6.83
N SER A 254 -52.35 -10.08 7.49
CA SER A 254 -52.83 -10.21 8.87
C SER A 254 -51.74 -10.01 9.93
N CYS A 255 -50.48 -9.77 9.54
CA CYS A 255 -49.40 -9.35 10.45
C CYS A 255 -49.60 -7.90 10.97
N ASP A 256 -50.67 -7.65 11.76
CA ASP A 256 -51.00 -6.34 12.31
C ASP A 256 -50.25 -6.04 13.63
N ILE A 257 -49.92 -7.05 14.46
CA ILE A 257 -49.42 -6.84 15.83
C ILE A 257 -48.06 -7.53 16.06
N TYR A 258 -46.96 -6.78 15.95
CA TYR A 258 -45.60 -7.28 16.20
C TYR A 258 -45.45 -7.82 17.64
N ILE A 259 -44.93 -9.03 17.83
CA ILE A 259 -44.64 -9.65 19.14
C ILE A 259 -43.57 -8.86 19.87
N ILE A 260 -43.98 -8.20 20.95
CA ILE A 260 -43.07 -7.59 21.90
C ILE A 260 -43.15 -8.47 23.15
N TYR A 261 -42.10 -9.25 23.35
CA TYR A 261 -41.91 -10.11 24.52
C TYR A 261 -41.69 -9.27 25.78
N GLY A 262 -42.34 -9.68 26.87
CA GLY A 262 -42.21 -9.06 28.19
C GLY A 262 -43.50 -9.21 28.98
N CYS A 263 -43.48 -8.82 30.25
CA CYS A 263 -44.65 -9.01 31.11
C CYS A 263 -45.83 -8.17 30.62
N THR A 264 -46.94 -8.83 30.32
CA THR A 264 -48.18 -8.20 29.80
C THR A 264 -49.19 -7.85 30.88
N ASN A 265 -48.94 -8.26 32.13
CA ASN A 265 -49.86 -8.04 33.25
C ASN A 265 -49.53 -6.77 34.05
N VAL A 266 -50.41 -5.78 33.98
CA VAL A 266 -50.36 -4.50 34.73
C VAL A 266 -50.23 -4.64 36.26
N GLU A 267 -50.48 -5.82 36.82
CA GLU A 267 -50.33 -6.12 38.24
C GLU A 267 -48.90 -6.57 38.65
N TYR A 268 -47.90 -6.46 37.76
CA TYR A 268 -46.51 -6.87 37.97
C TYR A 268 -45.51 -5.74 37.61
N ILE A 269 -44.37 -5.66 38.30
CA ILE A 269 -43.38 -4.57 38.13
C ILE A 269 -42.73 -4.62 36.75
N GLU A 270 -42.50 -5.82 36.23
CA GLU A 270 -41.89 -6.03 34.92
C GLU A 270 -42.81 -5.64 33.74
N PHE A 271 -44.01 -5.09 34.00
CA PHE A 271 -44.99 -4.73 32.99
C PHE A 271 -44.50 -3.68 32.00
N ILE A 272 -44.51 -4.03 30.71
CA ILE A 272 -44.09 -3.15 29.62
C ILE A 272 -45.34 -2.79 28.80
N VAL A 273 -45.65 -1.49 28.68
CA VAL A 273 -46.86 -0.98 28.02
C VAL A 273 -46.97 -1.31 26.51
N THR A 274 -45.85 -1.67 25.88
CA THR A 274 -45.78 -2.14 24.49
C THR A 274 -45.76 -3.67 24.38
N ALA A 275 -45.52 -4.42 25.46
CA ALA A 275 -45.48 -5.87 25.43
C ALA A 275 -46.88 -6.45 25.26
N ASN A 276 -46.98 -7.46 24.40
CA ASN A 276 -48.24 -8.12 24.04
C ASN A 276 -48.15 -9.65 24.10
N THR A 277 -46.95 -10.20 24.32
CA THR A 277 -46.72 -11.64 24.49
C THR A 277 -45.91 -11.89 25.76
N ASP A 278 -46.51 -12.59 26.73
CA ASP A 278 -45.86 -12.93 28.00
C ASP A 278 -44.81 -14.03 27.78
N ASP A 279 -43.55 -13.67 28.00
CA ASP A 279 -42.38 -14.56 27.96
C ASP A 279 -42.14 -15.27 29.31
N GLY A 280 -42.94 -14.97 30.32
CA GLY A 280 -42.77 -15.44 31.70
C GLY A 280 -41.91 -14.51 32.56
N SER A 281 -41.56 -13.32 32.08
CA SER A 281 -40.86 -12.30 32.88
C SER A 281 -41.69 -11.73 34.04
N CYS A 282 -43.02 -11.90 34.05
CA CYS A 282 -43.92 -11.51 35.14
C CYS A 282 -43.61 -12.24 36.47
N SER A 283 -42.58 -11.78 37.18
CA SER A 283 -42.03 -12.42 38.38
C SER A 283 -42.39 -11.69 39.67
N THR A 284 -42.45 -10.35 39.64
CA THR A 284 -42.61 -9.53 40.84
C THR A 284 -43.96 -8.81 40.84
N PRO A 285 -44.98 -9.30 41.59
CA PRO A 285 -46.28 -8.64 41.64
C PRO A 285 -46.18 -7.26 42.30
N VAL A 286 -46.94 -6.29 41.79
CA VAL A 286 -47.01 -4.92 42.34
C VAL A 286 -47.75 -4.95 43.67
N ILE A 287 -47.04 -4.53 44.73
CA ILE A 287 -47.57 -4.28 46.06
C ILE A 287 -47.43 -2.78 46.30
N LEU A 288 -48.54 -2.06 46.13
CA LEU A 288 -48.63 -0.63 46.40
C LEU A 288 -48.58 -0.36 47.91
N GLY A 289 -47.80 0.64 48.30
CA GLY A 289 -47.77 1.14 49.68
C GLY A 289 -46.67 2.16 49.91
N CYS A 290 -46.61 2.67 51.14
CA CYS A 290 -45.53 3.54 51.57
C CYS A 290 -44.23 2.71 51.70
N MET A 291 -43.20 2.99 50.91
CA MET A 291 -41.91 2.27 50.91
C MET A 291 -40.85 2.91 51.83
N ASN A 292 -41.18 4.01 52.51
CA ASN A 292 -40.24 4.73 53.36
C ASN A 292 -40.49 4.44 54.85
N GLU A 293 -39.53 3.76 55.50
CA GLU A 293 -39.59 3.36 56.91
C GLU A 293 -39.69 4.52 57.93
N SER A 294 -39.51 5.76 57.49
CA SER A 294 -39.69 6.96 58.32
C SER A 294 -41.15 7.38 58.51
N TYR A 295 -42.12 6.66 57.93
CA TYR A 295 -43.56 6.95 58.03
C TYR A 295 -44.33 5.83 58.75
N LEU A 296 -45.36 6.19 59.52
CA LEU A 296 -46.20 5.21 60.25
C LEU A 296 -46.98 4.26 59.33
N GLU A 297 -47.22 4.66 58.07
CA GLU A 297 -47.89 3.84 57.08
C GLU A 297 -46.94 2.91 56.29
N TYR A 298 -45.65 2.84 56.64
CA TYR A 298 -44.65 2.00 55.97
C TYR A 298 -45.07 0.52 55.87
N ASN A 299 -44.98 -0.02 54.65
CA ASN A 299 -45.16 -1.44 54.38
C ASN A 299 -43.84 -2.02 53.81
N PRO A 300 -43.11 -2.87 54.56
CA PRO A 300 -41.86 -3.48 54.10
C PRO A 300 -42.04 -4.53 52.99
N GLU A 301 -43.28 -4.90 52.64
CA GLU A 301 -43.59 -5.74 51.48
C GLU A 301 -44.01 -4.91 50.24
N ALA A 302 -44.11 -3.57 50.35
CA ALA A 302 -44.42 -2.70 49.21
C ALA A 302 -43.19 -2.50 48.31
N ASN A 303 -43.43 -2.54 47.00
CA ASN A 303 -42.40 -2.43 45.97
C ASN A 303 -42.71 -1.36 44.90
N ILE A 304 -43.89 -0.74 44.94
CA ILE A 304 -44.17 0.56 44.29
C ILE A 304 -44.74 1.54 45.33
N GLN A 305 -44.10 2.70 45.41
CA GLN A 305 -44.45 3.83 46.28
C GLN A 305 -45.79 4.44 45.86
N ASP A 306 -46.81 4.34 46.71
CA ASP A 306 -48.11 4.99 46.52
C ASP A 306 -48.25 6.27 47.37
N THR A 307 -49.44 6.89 47.35
CA THR A 307 -49.74 8.09 48.13
C THR A 307 -50.12 7.81 49.60
N SER A 308 -49.78 6.64 50.17
CA SER A 308 -50.15 6.28 51.54
C SER A 308 -49.19 6.81 52.62
N CYS A 309 -47.95 7.19 52.31
CA CYS A 309 -47.06 7.88 53.25
C CYS A 309 -47.66 9.25 53.63
N ASN A 310 -48.30 9.36 54.81
CA ASN A 310 -48.98 10.60 55.23
C ASN A 310 -48.52 11.09 56.62
N THR A 311 -48.09 10.18 57.51
CA THR A 311 -47.73 10.51 58.89
C THR A 311 -46.27 10.14 59.17
N PHE A 312 -45.39 11.13 59.13
CA PHE A 312 -43.96 10.94 59.46
C PHE A 312 -43.77 10.56 60.94
N ILE A 313 -42.83 9.66 61.21
CA ILE A 313 -42.46 9.24 62.57
C ILE A 313 -41.54 10.32 63.16
N VAL A 314 -42.05 11.06 64.13
CA VAL A 314 -41.30 12.04 64.90
C VAL A 314 -41.22 11.53 66.34
N TYR A 315 -40.11 10.91 66.68
CA TYR A 315 -39.81 10.53 68.06
C TYR A 315 -39.63 11.78 68.94
N GLY A 316 -40.00 11.68 70.22
CA GLY A 316 -39.70 12.71 71.22
C GLY A 316 -40.75 12.85 72.32
N CYS A 317 -40.37 13.51 73.41
CA CYS A 317 -41.20 13.69 74.59
C CYS A 317 -42.59 14.31 74.31
N MET A 318 -43.65 13.56 74.63
CA MET A 318 -45.06 13.96 74.45
C MET A 318 -45.71 14.56 75.71
N ASP A 319 -45.00 14.70 76.85
CA ASP A 319 -45.51 15.34 78.07
C ASP A 319 -45.38 16.87 78.02
N SER A 320 -46.50 17.59 78.08
CA SER A 320 -46.56 19.05 77.92
C SER A 320 -45.92 19.89 79.03
N GLU A 321 -45.57 19.31 80.19
CA GLU A 321 -44.87 20.06 81.26
C GLU A 321 -43.33 19.86 81.26
N ALA A 322 -42.81 18.90 80.48
CA ALA A 322 -41.37 18.70 80.29
C ALA A 322 -40.67 19.89 79.62
N PHE A 323 -39.34 19.99 79.76
CA PHE A 323 -38.52 21.01 79.10
C PHE A 323 -38.51 20.82 77.57
N ASN A 324 -38.21 19.61 77.12
CA ASN A 324 -38.10 19.22 75.71
C ASN A 324 -39.41 18.66 75.14
N TYR A 325 -40.57 19.13 75.63
CA TYR A 325 -41.87 18.78 75.06
C TYR A 325 -41.94 19.16 73.57
N ASN A 326 -42.29 18.20 72.73
CA ASN A 326 -42.51 18.44 71.30
C ASN A 326 -43.96 18.13 70.92
N GLN A 327 -44.74 19.17 70.63
CA GLN A 327 -46.13 19.06 70.19
C GLN A 327 -46.29 18.32 68.85
N ASN A 328 -45.21 18.23 68.06
CA ASN A 328 -45.19 17.53 66.76
C ASN A 328 -44.69 16.08 66.85
N SER A 329 -44.26 15.59 68.03
CA SER A 329 -43.85 14.20 68.18
C SER A 329 -45.06 13.27 68.06
N THR A 330 -44.96 12.27 67.18
CA THR A 330 -46.01 11.28 66.88
C THR A 330 -45.82 9.97 67.66
N VAL A 331 -44.62 9.75 68.22
CA VAL A 331 -44.30 8.62 69.11
C VAL A 331 -43.43 9.09 70.27
N ASP A 332 -43.85 8.80 71.51
CA ASP A 332 -43.05 9.07 72.71
C ASP A 332 -41.90 8.05 72.82
N ASP A 333 -40.67 8.56 72.90
CA ASP A 333 -39.43 7.80 73.05
C ASP A 333 -38.94 7.73 74.51
N GLY A 334 -39.66 8.38 75.44
CA GLY A 334 -39.31 8.46 76.86
C GLY A 334 -38.21 9.49 77.17
N SER A 335 -37.89 10.39 76.23
CA SER A 335 -36.81 11.38 76.37
C SER A 335 -37.11 12.59 77.29
N CYS A 336 -38.22 12.61 78.02
CA CYS A 336 -38.68 13.79 78.78
C CYS A 336 -37.72 14.23 79.90
N ILE A 337 -37.41 15.54 79.96
CA ILE A 337 -36.48 16.18 80.91
C ILE A 337 -37.20 17.27 81.74
N ASP A 338 -36.92 17.36 83.04
CA ASP A 338 -37.45 18.40 83.94
C ASP A 338 -36.86 19.81 83.69
N ARG A 339 -37.60 20.87 84.03
CA ARG A 339 -37.18 22.28 83.86
C ARG A 339 -36.38 22.81 85.06
N ILE A 340 -35.19 23.35 84.80
CA ILE A 340 -34.26 23.94 85.79
C ILE A 340 -33.94 25.38 85.37
N TYR A 341 -34.11 26.34 86.30
CA TYR A 341 -34.12 27.77 85.99
C TYR A 341 -32.79 28.50 86.29
N GLY A 342 -32.40 29.42 85.40
CA GLY A 342 -31.21 30.30 85.51
C GLY A 342 -30.72 30.79 84.15
N CYS A 343 -29.66 31.62 84.09
CA CYS A 343 -29.15 32.14 82.81
C CYS A 343 -28.54 31.02 81.93
N THR A 344 -29.21 30.72 80.81
CA THR A 344 -28.89 29.57 79.92
C THR A 344 -27.98 29.92 78.73
N SER A 345 -27.47 31.16 78.64
CA SER A 345 -26.81 31.68 77.44
C SER A 345 -25.31 31.90 77.68
N THR A 346 -24.46 31.10 77.03
CA THR A 346 -22.98 31.08 77.19
C THR A 346 -22.27 32.39 76.86
N ASN A 347 -22.93 33.25 76.08
CA ASN A 347 -22.45 34.56 75.61
C ASN A 347 -22.75 35.71 76.59
N TYR A 348 -23.05 35.39 77.85
CA TYR A 348 -23.17 36.34 78.96
C TYR A 348 -22.26 35.89 80.11
N GLU A 349 -21.65 36.83 80.85
CA GLU A 349 -20.76 36.49 81.99
C GLU A 349 -21.49 35.70 83.10
N GLU A 350 -22.82 35.84 83.23
CA GLU A 350 -23.62 35.20 84.27
C GLU A 350 -24.13 33.79 83.92
N TYR A 351 -23.61 33.14 82.87
CA TYR A 351 -24.04 31.81 82.41
C TYR A 351 -23.94 30.71 83.49
N ASN A 352 -24.99 29.90 83.61
CA ASN A 352 -25.02 28.68 84.44
C ASN A 352 -25.24 27.42 83.58
N PRO A 353 -24.23 26.52 83.45
CA PRO A 353 -24.35 25.32 82.62
C PRO A 353 -25.31 24.23 83.13
N GLU A 354 -25.86 24.34 84.35
CA GLU A 354 -26.91 23.43 84.84
C GLU A 354 -28.34 23.98 84.65
N ALA A 355 -28.50 25.20 84.12
CA ALA A 355 -29.82 25.77 83.83
C ALA A 355 -30.27 25.44 82.38
N ASN A 356 -31.51 24.99 82.21
CA ASN A 356 -32.11 24.75 80.89
C ASN A 356 -33.21 25.75 80.52
N THR A 357 -33.82 26.44 81.50
CA THR A 357 -34.90 27.40 81.29
C THR A 357 -34.50 28.81 81.78
N ASN A 358 -34.43 29.79 80.89
CA ASN A 358 -33.97 31.14 81.24
C ASN A 358 -34.99 31.92 82.09
N ASP A 359 -34.56 32.45 83.23
CA ASP A 359 -35.38 33.23 84.17
C ASP A 359 -35.18 34.77 84.07
N GLY A 360 -34.31 35.22 83.15
CA GLY A 360 -33.99 36.64 82.95
C GLY A 360 -32.81 37.15 83.78
N SER A 361 -31.96 36.25 84.29
CA SER A 361 -30.76 36.60 85.08
C SER A 361 -29.53 37.00 84.24
N CYS A 362 -29.52 36.77 82.93
CA CYS A 362 -28.45 37.21 82.02
C CYS A 362 -28.47 38.75 81.84
N LEU A 363 -27.36 39.44 82.12
CA LEU A 363 -27.30 40.92 82.07
C LEU A 363 -26.11 41.50 81.33
N THR A 364 -24.96 40.80 81.29
CA THR A 364 -23.70 41.34 80.73
C THR A 364 -23.26 40.55 79.49
N VAL A 365 -23.41 41.15 78.30
CA VAL A 365 -23.15 40.53 76.97
C VAL A 365 -21.66 40.54 76.61
N LEU A 366 -21.18 39.43 76.03
CA LEU A 366 -19.92 39.37 75.28
C LEU A 366 -20.18 39.52 73.77
N ASN A 367 -19.45 40.43 73.10
CA ASN A 367 -19.64 40.74 71.68
C ASN A 367 -18.71 39.92 70.77
N PHE A 368 -19.33 39.02 70.00
CA PHE A 368 -18.68 38.15 69.02
C PHE A 368 -18.82 38.68 67.58
N GLY A 369 -17.90 38.26 66.71
CA GLY A 369 -17.93 38.51 65.27
C GLY A 369 -16.53 38.49 64.66
N CYS A 370 -16.43 38.43 63.34
CA CYS A 370 -15.14 38.41 62.64
C CYS A 370 -14.21 39.58 63.03
N THR A 371 -12.99 39.25 63.48
CA THR A 371 -11.96 40.21 63.91
C THR A 371 -10.86 40.44 62.87
N ASP A 372 -10.79 39.66 61.80
CA ASP A 372 -9.84 39.86 60.70
C ASP A 372 -10.24 41.05 59.81
N ILE A 373 -9.35 42.04 59.74
CA ILE A 373 -9.50 43.27 58.96
C ILE A 373 -9.51 43.03 57.42
N PHE A 374 -9.09 41.87 56.95
CA PHE A 374 -9.10 41.48 55.54
C PHE A 374 -10.33 40.65 55.14
N SER A 375 -11.28 40.43 56.05
CA SER A 375 -12.52 39.70 55.78
C SER A 375 -13.67 40.61 55.33
N LEU A 376 -14.53 40.09 54.43
CA LEU A 376 -15.65 40.81 53.83
C LEU A 376 -16.73 41.29 54.84
N ASN A 377 -16.83 40.62 55.99
CA ASN A 377 -17.76 40.94 57.09
C ASN A 377 -17.05 41.33 58.39
N TYR A 378 -15.81 41.83 58.31
CA TYR A 378 -15.07 42.39 59.45
C TYR A 378 -15.91 43.32 60.32
N ASN A 379 -15.98 43.03 61.63
CA ASN A 379 -16.72 43.84 62.60
C ASN A 379 -15.76 44.60 63.53
N PRO A 380 -15.54 45.91 63.34
CA PRO A 380 -14.66 46.72 64.19
C PRO A 380 -15.18 46.96 65.63
N MET A 381 -16.26 46.27 66.04
CA MET A 381 -16.78 46.25 67.41
C MET A 381 -16.89 44.83 68.02
N ALA A 382 -16.34 43.81 67.36
CA ALA A 382 -16.17 42.49 67.95
C ALA A 382 -14.89 42.44 68.81
N GLU A 383 -14.96 41.79 69.97
CA GLU A 383 -13.82 41.64 70.90
C GLU A 383 -13.28 40.20 70.93
N ILE A 384 -14.07 39.24 70.42
CA ILE A 384 -13.71 37.82 70.31
C ILE A 384 -14.20 37.30 68.95
N ASP A 385 -13.32 36.62 68.21
CA ASP A 385 -13.68 35.99 66.95
C ASP A 385 -14.55 34.74 67.17
N ASP A 386 -15.60 34.60 66.38
CA ASP A 386 -16.52 33.46 66.38
C ASP A 386 -16.34 32.54 65.15
N GLY A 387 -15.35 32.83 64.30
CA GLY A 387 -15.13 32.11 63.05
C GLY A 387 -16.12 32.51 61.94
N SER A 388 -16.87 33.60 62.11
CA SER A 388 -17.78 34.11 61.07
C SER A 388 -17.07 34.81 59.90
N CYS A 389 -15.74 34.94 59.92
CA CYS A 389 -14.97 35.61 58.88
C CYS A 389 -15.16 34.96 57.49
N ILE A 390 -15.74 35.74 56.57
CA ILE A 390 -15.87 35.39 55.16
C ILE A 390 -14.57 35.79 54.43
N SER A 391 -13.84 34.80 53.93
CA SER A 391 -12.67 35.01 53.05
C SER A 391 -13.08 35.73 51.77
N ILE A 392 -12.25 36.65 51.30
CA ILE A 392 -12.47 37.31 50.00
C ILE A 392 -12.08 36.34 48.88
N SER A 393 -13.05 35.99 48.04
CA SER A 393 -12.94 35.11 46.88
C SER A 393 -13.07 35.96 45.62
N PHE A 394 -11.94 36.21 44.97
CA PHE A 394 -11.85 36.98 43.74
C PHE A 394 -12.24 36.13 42.53
N GLY A 395 -13.06 36.69 41.64
CA GLY A 395 -13.41 36.08 40.36
C GLY A 395 -14.69 36.69 39.76
N CYS A 396 -15.05 36.27 38.55
CA CYS A 396 -16.26 36.76 37.92
C CYS A 396 -17.54 36.29 38.63
N ASN A 397 -18.39 37.24 39.03
CA ASN A 397 -19.65 36.97 39.72
C ASN A 397 -20.90 37.42 38.94
N ASP A 398 -20.78 37.65 37.62
CA ASP A 398 -21.94 37.87 36.74
C ASP A 398 -22.43 36.53 36.16
N PRO A 399 -23.67 36.09 36.43
CA PRO A 399 -24.21 34.83 35.89
C PRO A 399 -24.34 34.75 34.36
N ASN A 400 -24.06 35.84 33.64
CA ASN A 400 -24.10 35.92 32.18
C ASN A 400 -22.69 35.94 31.55
N ALA A 401 -21.64 35.67 32.34
CA ALA A 401 -20.27 35.55 31.86
C ALA A 401 -19.83 34.09 31.73
N PHE A 402 -18.98 33.80 30.75
CA PHE A 402 -18.46 32.46 30.45
C PHE A 402 -17.70 31.84 31.61
N ASN A 403 -16.94 32.64 32.36
CA ASN A 403 -16.17 32.21 33.53
C ASN A 403 -16.85 32.58 34.87
N TYR A 404 -18.18 32.62 34.91
CA TYR A 404 -18.94 32.81 36.15
C TYR A 404 -18.57 31.77 37.21
N ASN A 405 -18.09 32.26 38.35
CA ASN A 405 -17.79 31.43 39.52
C ASN A 405 -18.85 31.69 40.61
N PRO A 406 -19.71 30.69 40.95
CA PRO A 406 -20.74 30.86 41.98
C PRO A 406 -20.17 31.07 43.40
N ASP A 407 -18.90 30.72 43.63
CA ASP A 407 -18.19 30.92 44.90
C ASP A 407 -17.37 32.23 44.94
N ALA A 408 -17.38 33.04 43.87
CA ALA A 408 -16.73 34.34 43.84
C ALA A 408 -17.61 35.42 44.50
N ASN A 409 -17.11 36.00 45.60
CA ASN A 409 -17.85 37.00 46.38
C ASN A 409 -17.38 38.45 46.16
N LEU A 410 -16.30 38.65 45.39
CA LEU A 410 -15.85 39.97 44.94
C LEU A 410 -15.36 39.92 43.48
N ASN A 411 -15.99 40.73 42.62
CA ASN A 411 -15.60 40.85 41.22
C ASN A 411 -14.25 41.58 41.08
N ASP A 412 -13.29 40.93 40.45
CA ASP A 412 -11.93 41.41 40.19
C ASP A 412 -11.74 42.02 38.79
N GLY A 413 -12.78 41.97 37.94
CA GLY A 413 -12.73 42.36 36.54
C GLY A 413 -12.34 41.23 35.57
N SER A 414 -12.28 39.97 36.04
CA SER A 414 -11.96 38.80 35.20
C SER A 414 -13.09 38.33 34.29
N CYS A 415 -14.29 38.91 34.36
CA CYS A 415 -15.46 38.46 33.58
C CYS A 415 -15.23 38.48 32.06
N ILE A 416 -15.55 37.34 31.43
CA ILE A 416 -15.51 37.14 29.98
C ILE A 416 -16.95 37.03 29.47
N ASP A 417 -17.36 37.90 28.55
CA ASP A 417 -18.69 37.83 27.92
C ASP A 417 -18.85 36.53 27.10
N PHE A 418 -20.08 36.02 26.96
CA PHE A 418 -20.36 34.94 26.00
C PHE A 418 -20.25 35.45 24.56
N ILE A 419 -19.28 34.93 23.82
CA ILE A 419 -19.04 35.25 22.41
C ILE A 419 -19.35 34.00 21.59
N TYR A 420 -20.44 34.09 20.83
CA TYR A 420 -20.96 33.02 19.99
C TYR A 420 -20.22 32.94 18.64
N GLY A 421 -19.97 31.71 18.20
CA GLY A 421 -19.34 31.39 16.92
C GLY A 421 -18.57 30.08 17.03
N CYS A 422 -18.11 29.53 15.91
CA CYS A 422 -17.37 28.28 15.93
C CYS A 422 -16.08 28.36 16.79
N ILE A 423 -16.00 27.52 17.81
CA ILE A 423 -14.86 27.42 18.74
C ILE A 423 -13.87 26.30 18.38
N ASP A 424 -14.22 25.47 17.39
CA ASP A 424 -13.38 24.39 16.90
C ASP A 424 -12.22 24.96 16.06
N PRO A 425 -10.94 24.79 16.47
CA PRO A 425 -9.79 25.29 15.73
C PRO A 425 -9.53 24.56 14.40
N GLU A 426 -10.22 23.44 14.13
CA GLU A 426 -10.13 22.66 12.90
C GLU A 426 -11.25 23.01 11.89
N ALA A 427 -12.09 24.00 12.21
CA ALA A 427 -13.17 24.49 11.35
C ALA A 427 -12.77 25.73 10.53
N PHE A 428 -13.29 25.82 9.30
CA PHE A 428 -12.95 26.88 8.33
C PHE A 428 -13.34 28.29 8.80
N ASN A 429 -14.41 28.42 9.59
CA ASN A 429 -14.87 29.66 10.18
C ASN A 429 -14.60 29.76 11.70
N TYR A 430 -13.55 29.08 12.18
CA TYR A 430 -13.05 29.23 13.54
C TYR A 430 -12.92 30.70 13.94
N ASN A 431 -13.49 31.06 15.09
CA ASN A 431 -13.39 32.40 15.66
C ASN A 431 -12.55 32.36 16.94
N LEU A 432 -11.32 32.88 16.87
CA LEU A 432 -10.40 32.99 18.01
C LEU A 432 -10.95 33.83 19.18
N GLU A 433 -11.96 34.68 18.96
CA GLU A 433 -12.65 35.42 20.02
C GLU A 433 -13.90 34.69 20.56
N ALA A 434 -14.37 33.60 19.93
CA ALA A 434 -15.52 32.84 20.41
C ALA A 434 -15.18 31.93 21.60
N ASN A 435 -16.13 31.76 22.50
CA ASN A 435 -16.04 30.86 23.65
C ASN A 435 -17.28 29.96 23.83
N VAL A 436 -18.32 30.13 23.01
CA VAL A 436 -19.47 29.22 22.96
C VAL A 436 -19.79 28.92 21.49
N ASP A 437 -19.80 27.63 21.15
CA ASP A 437 -20.28 27.18 19.84
C ASP A 437 -21.77 27.51 19.67
N ASP A 438 -22.11 28.03 18.49
CA ASP A 438 -23.47 28.30 18.05
C ASP A 438 -23.95 27.31 16.97
N GLY A 439 -23.15 26.30 16.66
CA GLY A 439 -23.39 25.32 15.60
C GLY A 439 -23.12 25.89 14.20
N SER A 440 -22.37 26.99 14.11
CA SER A 440 -21.96 27.57 12.81
C SER A 440 -20.72 26.93 12.21
N CYS A 441 -20.07 25.98 12.88
CA CYS A 441 -18.84 25.34 12.40
C CYS A 441 -19.00 24.72 11.00
N ILE A 442 -18.19 25.20 10.06
CA ILE A 442 -18.03 24.67 8.71
C ILE A 442 -16.74 23.84 8.70
N PRO A 443 -16.77 22.54 8.35
CA PRO A 443 -15.55 21.74 8.29
C PRO A 443 -14.55 22.30 7.26
N ILE A 444 -13.26 22.18 7.53
CA ILE A 444 -12.22 22.45 6.53
C ILE A 444 -12.33 21.41 5.40
N ILE A 445 -12.65 21.87 4.19
CA ILE A 445 -12.63 21.05 2.98
C ILE A 445 -11.40 21.49 2.20
N ASN A 446 -10.37 20.64 2.27
CA ASN A 446 -9.06 20.88 1.64
C ASN A 446 -9.10 20.51 0.15
N GLY A 447 -8.78 21.47 -0.71
CA GLY A 447 -8.66 21.28 -2.15
C GLY A 447 -8.22 22.57 -2.84
N CYS A 448 -7.82 22.49 -4.12
CA CYS A 448 -7.39 23.69 -4.81
C CYS A 448 -8.59 24.62 -5.07
N LEU A 449 -8.51 25.87 -4.60
CA LEU A 449 -9.58 26.87 -4.75
C LEU A 449 -9.55 27.61 -6.11
N ASN A 450 -8.56 27.32 -6.97
CA ASN A 450 -8.29 28.06 -8.18
C ASN A 450 -8.64 27.26 -9.45
N PRO A 451 -9.69 27.62 -10.21
CA PRO A 451 -10.12 26.89 -11.43
C PRO A 451 -9.17 27.04 -12.63
N ALA A 452 -7.96 27.56 -12.41
CA ALA A 452 -6.86 27.51 -13.37
C ALA A 452 -5.90 26.31 -13.13
N TYR A 453 -6.18 25.43 -12.16
CA TYR A 453 -5.35 24.29 -11.78
C TYR A 453 -6.13 22.96 -11.93
N MET A 454 -5.40 21.87 -12.15
CA MET A 454 -5.98 20.53 -12.38
C MET A 454 -6.71 20.01 -11.14
N GLU A 455 -6.21 20.32 -9.95
CA GLU A 455 -6.73 19.87 -8.64
C GLU A 455 -7.95 20.66 -8.17
N TYR A 456 -8.54 21.52 -9.02
CA TYR A 456 -9.62 22.43 -8.64
C TYR A 456 -10.86 21.69 -8.12
N ASP A 457 -11.17 21.88 -6.84
CA ASP A 457 -12.41 21.40 -6.24
C ASP A 457 -13.38 22.56 -5.98
N SER A 458 -14.55 22.46 -6.59
CA SER A 458 -15.66 23.40 -6.39
C SER A 458 -16.36 23.29 -5.02
N GLY A 459 -16.11 22.20 -4.28
CA GLY A 459 -16.55 21.99 -2.90
C GLY A 459 -15.56 22.48 -1.83
N ALA A 460 -14.30 22.69 -2.19
CA ALA A 460 -13.27 23.12 -1.26
C ALA A 460 -13.53 24.54 -0.70
N ASN A 461 -13.10 24.74 0.54
CA ASN A 461 -13.07 26.06 1.19
C ASN A 461 -11.66 26.49 1.63
N THR A 462 -10.73 25.54 1.70
CA THR A 462 -9.36 25.75 2.19
C THR A 462 -8.36 25.19 1.18
N ASP A 463 -7.36 25.98 0.79
CA ASP A 463 -6.23 25.56 -0.03
C ASP A 463 -4.96 25.54 0.84
N PRO A 464 -4.50 24.37 1.32
CA PRO A 464 -3.26 24.26 2.08
C PRO A 464 -2.00 24.20 1.17
N GLY A 465 -2.12 24.59 -0.11
CA GLY A 465 -1.08 24.46 -1.13
C GLY A 465 -1.28 23.23 -2.01
N LEU A 466 -2.54 22.87 -2.31
CA LEU A 466 -2.90 21.74 -3.18
C LEU A 466 -3.14 22.16 -4.64
N CYS A 467 -3.15 23.46 -4.93
CA CYS A 467 -3.00 23.98 -6.29
C CYS A 467 -1.56 23.79 -6.79
N ASP A 468 -1.18 22.58 -7.17
CA ASP A 468 0.17 22.24 -7.64
C ASP A 468 0.27 22.37 -9.17
N VAL A 469 -0.62 21.72 -9.92
CA VAL A 469 -0.54 21.65 -11.39
C VAL A 469 -1.41 22.70 -12.06
N LEU A 470 -0.80 23.84 -12.41
CA LEU A 470 -1.42 24.88 -13.22
C LEU A 470 -1.81 24.34 -14.60
N ILE A 471 -3.04 24.58 -15.05
CA ILE A 471 -3.53 24.18 -16.39
C ILE A 471 -2.81 25.00 -17.46
N VAL A 472 -1.83 24.37 -18.10
CA VAL A 472 -1.04 24.91 -19.19
C VAL A 472 -1.07 23.92 -20.36
N TYR A 473 -1.63 24.37 -21.48
CA TYR A 473 -1.63 23.63 -22.73
C TYR A 473 -0.27 23.78 -23.43
N GLY A 474 0.33 22.64 -23.82
CA GLY A 474 1.58 22.58 -24.57
C GLY A 474 2.13 21.16 -24.59
N CYS A 475 3.16 20.91 -25.40
CA CYS A 475 3.73 19.57 -25.52
C CYS A 475 4.31 19.04 -24.19
N MET A 476 3.81 17.88 -23.74
CA MET A 476 4.25 17.20 -22.52
C MET A 476 5.31 16.11 -22.75
N ASP A 477 5.60 15.73 -24.00
CA ASP A 477 6.63 14.72 -24.28
C ASP A 477 8.03 15.29 -24.05
N VAL A 478 8.76 14.71 -23.10
CA VAL A 478 10.10 15.14 -22.67
C VAL A 478 11.19 15.00 -23.75
N VAL A 479 10.97 14.23 -24.82
CA VAL A 479 11.89 14.15 -25.96
C VAL A 479 11.52 15.09 -27.12
N ALA A 480 10.40 15.81 -27.03
CA ALA A 480 10.03 16.80 -28.05
C ALA A 480 10.85 18.10 -27.95
N SER A 481 11.15 18.71 -29.09
CA SER A 481 11.97 19.93 -29.18
C SER A 481 11.21 21.22 -28.86
N ASN A 482 9.89 21.13 -28.71
CA ASN A 482 9.05 22.13 -28.05
C ASN A 482 8.40 21.60 -26.76
N PHE A 483 9.00 20.59 -26.11
CA PHE A 483 8.65 20.19 -24.76
C PHE A 483 8.56 21.42 -23.85
N GLN A 484 7.42 21.59 -23.20
CA GLN A 484 7.19 22.67 -22.27
C GLN A 484 7.12 22.09 -20.86
N VAL A 485 8.18 22.29 -20.08
CA VAL A 485 8.30 21.78 -18.70
C VAL A 485 7.19 22.24 -17.76
N ASP A 486 6.53 23.35 -18.08
CA ASP A 486 5.37 23.88 -17.34
C ASP A 486 4.02 23.36 -17.86
N ALA A 487 3.97 22.51 -18.91
CA ALA A 487 2.72 22.03 -19.51
C ALA A 487 2.11 20.85 -18.75
N SER A 488 0.80 20.94 -18.52
CA SER A 488 0.02 19.97 -17.74
C SER A 488 -1.00 19.19 -18.58
N ILE A 489 -1.27 19.65 -19.79
CA ILE A 489 -2.16 19.00 -20.75
C ILE A 489 -1.54 19.11 -22.14
N ASP A 490 -1.26 17.96 -22.76
CA ASP A 490 -0.80 17.90 -24.15
C ASP A 490 -1.91 18.41 -25.09
N ASP A 491 -1.57 19.42 -25.90
CA ASP A 491 -2.43 19.99 -26.93
C ASP A 491 -2.16 19.39 -28.33
N GLY A 492 -1.26 18.41 -28.43
CA GLY A 492 -0.84 17.78 -29.67
C GLY A 492 0.12 18.65 -30.49
N SER A 493 0.76 19.65 -29.88
CA SER A 493 1.71 20.55 -30.56
C SER A 493 3.14 20.00 -30.66
N CYS A 494 3.43 18.82 -30.10
CA CYS A 494 4.75 18.22 -30.07
C CYS A 494 5.40 18.10 -31.46
N PHE A 495 6.62 18.60 -31.59
CA PHE A 495 7.50 18.37 -32.73
C PHE A 495 8.92 18.05 -32.27
N TYR A 496 9.55 17.14 -33.00
CA TYR A 496 10.92 16.67 -32.83
C TYR A 496 11.78 17.31 -33.93
N ASN A 497 12.77 18.10 -33.52
CA ASN A 497 13.88 18.50 -34.36
C ASN A 497 14.84 17.32 -34.51
N GLY A 498 15.42 17.18 -35.69
CA GLY A 498 16.44 16.16 -35.97
C GLY A 498 16.72 16.04 -37.46
N CYS A 499 17.67 15.20 -37.84
CA CYS A 499 18.01 15.05 -39.25
C CYS A 499 16.94 14.25 -40.01
N MET A 500 16.17 14.92 -40.86
CA MET A 500 15.15 14.29 -41.73
C MET A 500 15.70 13.77 -43.07
N ASP A 501 17.00 13.92 -43.37
CA ASP A 501 17.59 13.40 -44.61
C ASP A 501 18.10 11.97 -44.43
N THR A 502 17.45 11.02 -45.10
CA THR A 502 17.78 9.57 -45.13
C THR A 502 19.19 9.25 -45.66
N LEU A 503 19.95 10.25 -46.12
CA LEU A 503 21.33 10.09 -46.61
C LEU A 503 22.41 10.53 -45.59
N ALA A 504 22.01 11.04 -44.43
CA ALA A 504 22.92 11.37 -43.33
C ALA A 504 23.17 10.17 -42.42
N VAL A 505 24.34 10.11 -41.77
CA VAL A 505 24.66 9.00 -40.83
C VAL A 505 23.99 9.12 -39.46
N ASN A 506 23.36 10.27 -39.17
CA ASN A 506 22.50 10.49 -38.01
C ASN A 506 21.05 10.79 -38.44
N PHE A 507 20.56 10.15 -39.51
CA PHE A 507 19.14 10.24 -39.87
C PHE A 507 18.24 9.75 -38.72
N GLU A 508 17.24 10.56 -38.36
CA GLU A 508 16.31 10.30 -37.24
C GLU A 508 14.91 10.06 -37.79
N SER A 509 14.45 8.80 -37.79
CA SER A 509 13.13 8.42 -38.32
C SER A 509 11.94 9.00 -37.54
N TYR A 510 12.17 9.50 -36.32
CA TYR A 510 11.20 10.23 -35.49
C TYR A 510 11.22 11.74 -35.70
N ALA A 511 12.20 12.29 -36.42
CA ALA A 511 12.30 13.73 -36.66
C ALA A 511 11.11 14.23 -37.51
N THR A 512 10.47 15.30 -37.04
CA THR A 512 9.33 15.95 -37.70
C THR A 512 9.68 17.31 -38.30
N MET A 513 10.84 17.86 -37.95
CA MET A 513 11.37 19.11 -38.45
C MET A 513 12.89 19.02 -38.61
N ASP A 514 13.40 19.32 -39.82
CA ASP A 514 14.83 19.37 -40.10
C ASP A 514 15.45 20.60 -39.44
N ASP A 515 16.42 20.38 -38.55
CA ASP A 515 17.18 21.42 -37.85
C ASP A 515 18.58 21.67 -38.45
N GLY A 516 18.97 20.88 -39.46
CA GLY A 516 20.29 20.95 -40.10
C GLY A 516 21.41 20.20 -39.35
N SER A 517 21.07 19.33 -38.40
CA SER A 517 22.03 18.45 -37.68
C SER A 517 22.65 17.33 -38.53
N CYS A 518 22.20 17.15 -39.78
CA CYS A 518 22.63 16.07 -40.67
C CYS A 518 24.16 16.01 -40.92
N LEU A 519 24.78 14.90 -40.49
CA LEU A 519 26.20 14.59 -40.62
C LEU A 519 26.47 13.64 -41.81
N TYR A 520 27.63 13.82 -42.45
CA TYR A 520 28.05 13.05 -43.61
C TYR A 520 29.55 12.72 -43.52
N ILE A 521 29.90 11.49 -43.15
CA ILE A 521 31.29 11.01 -43.08
C ILE A 521 31.84 10.60 -44.45
N THR A 522 33.16 10.50 -44.59
CA THR A 522 33.81 9.95 -45.77
C THR A 522 33.51 8.45 -45.90
N GLN A 523 32.63 8.06 -46.84
CA GLN A 523 32.18 6.67 -46.96
C GLN A 523 33.31 5.69 -47.30
N CYS A 524 33.33 4.57 -46.59
CA CYS A 524 34.21 3.43 -46.83
C CYS A 524 33.99 2.81 -48.22
N SER A 525 35.00 2.10 -48.74
CA SER A 525 34.81 1.13 -49.82
C SER A 525 34.16 -0.14 -49.23
N ILE A 526 32.84 -0.15 -49.18
CA ILE A 526 32.03 -1.24 -48.63
C ILE A 526 32.30 -2.56 -49.39
N PRO A 527 32.57 -3.69 -48.71
CA PRO A 527 32.66 -4.99 -49.37
C PRO A 527 31.31 -5.40 -49.97
N GLU A 528 31.28 -5.83 -51.25
CA GLU A 528 30.07 -6.45 -51.83
C GLU A 528 29.77 -7.79 -51.12
N GLN A 529 28.53 -8.27 -51.18
CA GLN A 529 28.15 -9.58 -50.61
C GLN A 529 28.73 -10.76 -51.42
N TYR A 530 29.04 -11.85 -50.74
CA TYR A 530 29.56 -13.09 -51.31
C TYR A 530 28.42 -14.06 -51.65
N TYR A 531 28.29 -14.39 -52.94
CA TYR A 531 27.31 -15.36 -53.45
C TYR A 531 27.96 -16.59 -54.10
N GLY A 532 29.20 -16.93 -53.72
CA GLY A 532 29.92 -18.12 -54.18
C GLY A 532 29.64 -19.36 -53.31
N ASN A 533 29.96 -20.54 -53.83
CA ASN A 533 29.88 -21.81 -53.09
C ASN A 533 31.00 -22.79 -53.50
N THR A 534 32.23 -22.49 -53.09
CA THR A 534 33.48 -23.17 -53.49
C THR A 534 33.70 -24.54 -52.77
N GLY A 535 32.65 -25.36 -52.70
CA GLY A 535 32.73 -26.73 -52.22
C GLY A 535 32.49 -26.90 -50.73
N ASN A 536 33.55 -27.13 -49.94
CA ASN A 536 33.41 -27.33 -48.48
C ASN A 536 33.10 -25.99 -47.80
N ASN A 537 32.40 -26.02 -46.68
CA ASN A 537 32.12 -24.84 -45.88
C ASN A 537 32.43 -25.05 -44.39
N MET A 538 32.53 -23.95 -43.65
CA MET A 538 32.50 -23.87 -42.19
C MET A 538 31.27 -23.04 -41.81
N ILE A 539 30.60 -23.39 -40.72
CA ILE A 539 29.47 -22.62 -40.20
C ILE A 539 29.91 -21.87 -38.94
N ILE A 540 29.76 -20.55 -38.96
CA ILE A 540 29.93 -19.68 -37.79
C ILE A 540 28.52 -19.35 -37.27
N GLY A 541 28.15 -19.94 -36.13
CA GLY A 541 26.90 -19.65 -35.45
C GLY A 541 27.06 -18.57 -34.38
N PHE A 542 26.03 -17.75 -34.22
CA PHE A 542 25.92 -16.70 -33.22
C PHE A 542 24.68 -16.98 -32.37
N LEU A 543 24.83 -17.04 -31.05
CA LEU A 543 23.67 -17.00 -30.16
C LEU A 543 23.06 -15.57 -30.16
N PRO A 544 21.77 -15.38 -29.85
CA PRO A 544 21.10 -14.07 -29.92
C PRO A 544 21.89 -12.95 -29.21
N ALA A 545 22.41 -13.22 -28.01
CA ALA A 545 23.22 -12.28 -27.22
C ALA A 545 24.54 -11.81 -27.89
N ALA A 546 25.00 -12.48 -28.95
CA ALA A 546 26.12 -12.06 -29.78
C ALA A 546 25.71 -11.15 -30.95
N ILE A 547 24.43 -11.18 -31.36
CA ILE A 547 23.85 -10.31 -32.38
C ILE A 547 23.28 -9.05 -31.73
N ASP A 548 22.58 -9.19 -30.59
CA ASP A 548 22.07 -8.08 -29.77
C ASP A 548 23.18 -7.11 -29.31
N SER A 549 24.44 -7.58 -29.30
CA SER A 549 25.63 -6.78 -28.98
C SER A 549 26.22 -5.99 -30.16
N LEU A 550 25.68 -6.11 -31.37
CA LEU A 550 26.16 -5.45 -32.59
C LEU A 550 25.33 -4.19 -32.92
N PRO A 551 25.89 -3.18 -33.62
CA PRO A 551 25.23 -1.91 -33.91
C PRO A 551 24.32 -2.05 -35.14
N ILE A 552 23.36 -2.97 -35.08
CA ILE A 552 22.41 -3.25 -36.15
C ILE A 552 21.19 -2.34 -35.94
N THR A 553 20.99 -1.40 -36.85
CA THR A 553 19.88 -0.41 -36.76
C THR A 553 18.90 -0.50 -37.94
N ASN A 554 19.31 -1.13 -39.04
CA ASN A 554 18.63 -1.07 -40.33
C ASN A 554 18.52 -2.49 -40.94
N ASP A 555 17.39 -2.81 -41.55
CA ASP A 555 17.11 -4.14 -42.15
C ASP A 555 18.05 -4.50 -43.32
N ASP A 556 18.71 -3.50 -43.93
CA ASP A 556 19.64 -3.68 -45.05
C ASP A 556 21.06 -4.09 -44.61
N ALA A 557 21.33 -4.21 -43.31
CA ALA A 557 22.62 -4.61 -42.77
C ALA A 557 23.00 -6.07 -43.11
N TYR A 558 24.30 -6.36 -43.23
CA TYR A 558 24.83 -7.70 -43.52
C TYR A 558 26.23 -7.91 -42.94
N ILE A 559 26.54 -9.15 -42.58
CA ILE A 559 27.88 -9.57 -42.12
C ILE A 559 28.63 -10.19 -43.29
N VAL A 560 29.93 -9.89 -43.42
CA VAL A 560 30.85 -10.52 -44.36
C VAL A 560 31.99 -11.24 -43.62
N ALA A 561 32.45 -12.35 -44.19
CA ALA A 561 33.63 -13.09 -43.75
C ALA A 561 34.79 -12.87 -44.73
N VAL A 562 35.96 -12.52 -44.17
CA VAL A 562 37.16 -12.17 -44.92
C VAL A 562 38.33 -13.03 -44.42
N SER A 563 39.08 -13.61 -45.35
CA SER A 563 40.32 -14.32 -45.05
C SER A 563 41.47 -13.36 -44.73
N ASN A 564 42.51 -13.85 -44.05
CA ASN A 564 43.79 -13.16 -43.89
C ASN A 564 44.56 -12.83 -45.21
N LEU A 565 43.99 -13.12 -46.38
CA LEU A 565 44.46 -12.70 -47.71
C LEU A 565 43.58 -11.61 -48.35
N GLU A 566 42.70 -10.96 -47.57
CA GLU A 566 41.71 -9.96 -48.03
C GLU A 566 40.68 -10.52 -49.03
N MET A 567 40.56 -11.85 -49.15
CA MET A 567 39.54 -12.50 -49.98
C MET A 567 38.24 -12.64 -49.19
N LEU A 568 37.15 -12.16 -49.78
CA LEU A 568 35.77 -12.34 -49.33
C LEU A 568 35.34 -13.80 -49.57
N ILE A 569 34.85 -14.47 -48.54
CA ILE A 569 34.64 -15.95 -48.52
C ILE A 569 33.30 -16.37 -47.90
N GLY A 570 32.45 -15.43 -47.52
CA GLY A 570 31.12 -15.68 -46.98
C GLY A 570 30.42 -14.38 -46.65
N SER A 571 29.09 -14.37 -46.64
CA SER A 571 28.29 -13.24 -46.15
C SER A 571 26.84 -13.65 -45.89
N ILE A 572 26.12 -12.89 -45.07
CA ILE A 572 24.69 -13.07 -44.86
C ILE A 572 23.98 -11.76 -44.52
N GLN A 573 22.79 -11.58 -45.08
CA GLN A 573 21.87 -10.46 -44.84
C GLN A 573 21.21 -10.61 -43.45
N LEU A 574 21.15 -9.55 -42.65
CA LEU A 574 20.64 -9.62 -41.27
C LEU A 574 19.12 -9.68 -41.17
N SER A 575 18.37 -9.30 -42.22
CA SER A 575 16.94 -9.61 -42.34
C SER A 575 16.65 -11.11 -42.51
N ASP A 576 17.65 -11.86 -42.97
CA ASP A 576 17.57 -13.26 -43.38
C ASP A 576 18.51 -14.13 -42.50
N PHE A 577 18.85 -13.66 -41.29
CA PHE A 577 19.90 -14.23 -40.45
C PHE A 577 19.35 -15.18 -39.37
N ASP A 578 19.24 -16.46 -39.73
CA ASP A 578 18.81 -17.54 -38.84
C ASP A 578 19.94 -18.01 -37.90
N GLY A 579 20.67 -17.08 -37.28
CA GLY A 579 21.71 -17.37 -36.29
C GLY A 579 23.02 -17.96 -36.84
N THR A 580 23.19 -18.13 -38.16
CA THR A 580 24.39 -18.78 -38.73
C THR A 580 24.92 -18.12 -40.01
N LEU A 581 26.24 -18.13 -40.18
CA LEU A 581 26.96 -17.63 -41.36
C LEU A 581 27.80 -18.75 -41.97
N ALA A 582 27.55 -19.08 -43.23
CA ALA A 582 28.38 -20.00 -44.00
C ALA A 582 29.62 -19.31 -44.58
N VAL A 583 30.79 -19.93 -44.38
CA VAL A 583 32.09 -19.49 -44.92
C VAL A 583 32.67 -20.61 -45.77
N TRP A 584 33.15 -20.29 -46.98
CA TRP A 584 33.49 -21.27 -48.00
C TRP A 584 35.00 -21.50 -48.13
N GLY A 585 35.40 -22.76 -48.19
CA GLY A 585 36.78 -23.21 -48.36
C GLY A 585 37.22 -23.25 -49.81
N ASP A 586 38.52 -23.45 -50.04
CA ASP A 586 39.09 -23.56 -51.39
C ASP A 586 38.80 -24.93 -52.04
N ASP A 587 38.51 -24.93 -53.34
CA ASP A 587 38.06 -26.12 -54.08
C ASP A 587 39.20 -26.82 -54.86
N ASN A 588 38.92 -27.92 -55.57
CA ASN A 588 39.89 -28.62 -56.45
C ASN A 588 39.32 -28.85 -57.86
N ALA A 589 38.27 -28.11 -58.23
CA ALA A 589 37.67 -28.07 -59.56
C ALA A 589 38.28 -26.97 -60.44
N THR A 590 38.85 -25.91 -59.84
CA THR A 590 39.65 -24.89 -60.55
C THR A 590 41.16 -24.98 -60.23
N ASP A 591 41.98 -24.17 -60.93
CA ASP A 591 43.42 -23.97 -60.65
C ASP A 591 43.66 -22.58 -59.95
N GLU A 592 42.60 -21.85 -59.62
CA GLU A 592 42.60 -20.51 -59.00
C GLU A 592 42.09 -20.64 -57.56
N ILE A 593 42.71 -19.94 -56.60
CA ILE A 593 42.27 -19.96 -55.19
C ILE A 593 41.05 -19.03 -55.09
N ASP A 594 39.89 -19.57 -54.76
CA ASP A 594 38.60 -18.85 -54.69
C ASP A 594 37.83 -19.03 -53.37
N GLY A 595 38.37 -19.82 -52.43
CA GLY A 595 37.88 -19.91 -51.05
C GLY A 595 39.00 -19.96 -49.99
N ALA A 596 38.65 -20.29 -48.75
CA ALA A 596 39.59 -20.36 -47.63
C ALA A 596 40.41 -21.67 -47.60
N GLU A 597 41.75 -21.58 -47.52
CA GLU A 597 42.58 -22.75 -47.21
C GLU A 597 42.40 -23.19 -45.74
N PRO A 598 42.40 -24.51 -45.43
CA PRO A 598 42.35 -24.99 -44.05
C PRO A 598 43.47 -24.43 -43.18
N PHE A 599 43.13 -24.05 -41.95
CA PHE A 599 43.98 -23.34 -40.98
C PHE A 599 44.34 -21.88 -41.35
N THR A 600 43.57 -21.23 -42.21
CA THR A 600 43.60 -19.76 -42.35
C THR A 600 42.83 -19.07 -41.22
N GLU A 601 43.29 -17.90 -40.81
CA GLU A 601 42.62 -17.03 -39.84
C GLU A 601 41.58 -16.18 -40.57
N LEU A 602 40.40 -16.02 -39.95
CA LEU A 602 39.26 -15.29 -40.51
C LEU A 602 38.91 -14.07 -39.66
N THR A 603 38.55 -12.97 -40.32
CA THR A 603 37.93 -11.80 -39.70
C THR A 603 36.51 -11.62 -40.23
N LEU A 604 35.63 -11.04 -39.41
CA LEU A 604 34.26 -10.72 -39.79
C LEU A 604 34.03 -9.21 -39.72
N GLN A 605 33.27 -8.67 -40.67
CA GLN A 605 32.88 -7.25 -40.69
C GLN A 605 31.36 -7.13 -40.83
N LEU A 606 30.77 -6.17 -40.14
CA LEU A 606 29.38 -5.77 -40.29
C LEU A 606 29.31 -4.54 -41.20
N VAL A 607 28.49 -4.61 -42.25
CA VAL A 607 28.00 -3.46 -42.99
C VAL A 607 26.60 -3.13 -42.46
N ASN A 608 26.39 -1.92 -41.95
CA ASN A 608 25.05 -1.41 -41.63
C ASN A 608 24.79 -0.17 -42.50
N SER A 609 23.90 -0.32 -43.49
CA SER A 609 23.77 0.51 -44.71
C SER A 609 25.10 0.98 -45.33
N ASN A 610 25.66 2.10 -44.84
CA ASN A 610 26.84 2.77 -45.38
C ASN A 610 28.04 2.81 -44.40
N VAL A 611 27.90 2.27 -43.20
CA VAL A 611 28.94 2.25 -42.17
C VAL A 611 29.50 0.83 -42.03
N LEU A 612 30.83 0.73 -41.96
CA LEU A 612 31.57 -0.52 -41.83
C LEU A 612 32.12 -0.65 -40.40
N TYR A 613 31.96 -1.83 -39.80
CA TYR A 613 32.44 -2.17 -38.47
C TYR A 613 33.22 -3.49 -38.51
N ASP A 614 34.36 -3.56 -37.84
CA ASP A 614 35.05 -4.82 -37.57
C ASP A 614 34.36 -5.53 -36.39
N ILE A 615 34.04 -6.81 -36.54
CA ILE A 615 33.48 -7.64 -35.47
C ILE A 615 34.63 -8.36 -34.75
N ILE A 616 34.80 -8.03 -33.47
CA ILE A 616 35.86 -8.54 -32.61
C ILE A 616 35.35 -9.77 -31.86
N LEU A 617 35.90 -10.93 -32.23
CA LEU A 617 35.64 -12.27 -31.69
C LEU A 617 36.95 -12.96 -31.28
N PRO A 618 36.88 -14.08 -30.53
CA PRO A 618 38.01 -15.00 -30.36
C PRO A 618 38.53 -15.55 -31.71
N GLU A 619 39.79 -15.99 -31.75
CA GLU A 619 40.52 -16.48 -32.94
C GLU A 619 39.70 -17.50 -33.76
N ILE A 620 39.25 -17.08 -34.96
CA ILE A 620 38.48 -17.92 -35.89
C ILE A 620 39.43 -18.56 -36.90
N ILE A 621 39.45 -19.89 -36.96
CA ILE A 621 40.34 -20.66 -37.85
C ILE A 621 39.50 -21.52 -38.78
N TYR A 622 39.66 -21.35 -40.10
CA TYR A 622 38.87 -22.08 -41.09
C TYR A 622 39.18 -23.60 -41.08
N SER A 623 38.12 -24.41 -41.10
CA SER A 623 38.15 -25.88 -41.05
C SER A 623 37.02 -26.47 -41.90
N ASN A 624 37.31 -27.50 -42.70
CA ASN A 624 36.36 -28.04 -43.68
C ASN A 624 35.24 -28.86 -43.03
N ASN A 625 33.99 -28.43 -43.26
CA ASN A 625 32.75 -29.02 -42.75
C ASN A 625 32.68 -29.01 -41.20
N ASP A 626 33.14 -27.90 -40.62
CA ASP A 626 33.25 -27.67 -39.18
C ASP A 626 32.25 -26.59 -38.71
N ILE A 627 31.95 -26.54 -37.41
CA ILE A 627 30.98 -25.60 -36.83
C ILE A 627 31.55 -24.95 -35.57
N MET A 628 31.50 -23.62 -35.50
CA MET A 628 31.95 -22.82 -34.36
C MET A 628 30.83 -21.89 -33.89
N LEU A 629 30.59 -21.81 -32.58
CA LEU A 629 29.50 -21.01 -31.99
C LEU A 629 30.07 -19.90 -31.08
N PHE A 630 29.48 -18.71 -31.15
CA PHE A 630 29.84 -17.56 -30.30
C PHE A 630 28.67 -17.08 -29.44
N GLU A 631 28.93 -16.95 -28.13
CA GLU A 631 27.93 -16.52 -27.13
C GLU A 631 27.87 -14.99 -26.93
N SER A 632 28.88 -14.27 -27.40
CA SER A 632 28.94 -12.79 -27.39
C SER A 632 29.88 -12.29 -28.48
N ALA A 633 29.64 -11.06 -28.96
CA ALA A 633 30.53 -10.35 -29.87
C ALA A 633 30.80 -8.93 -29.34
N THR A 634 31.85 -8.30 -29.88
CA THR A 634 32.10 -6.85 -29.72
C THR A 634 32.45 -6.26 -31.07
N TYR A 635 32.46 -4.93 -31.21
CA TYR A 635 32.67 -4.29 -32.51
C TYR A 635 33.49 -3.00 -32.39
N GLN A 636 34.07 -2.57 -33.50
CA GLN A 636 34.75 -1.28 -33.66
C GLN A 636 34.39 -0.66 -35.03
N ILE A 637 34.17 0.64 -35.09
CA ILE A 637 33.93 1.35 -36.36
C ILE A 637 35.24 1.39 -37.17
N VAL A 638 35.16 1.11 -38.47
CA VAL A 638 36.30 1.23 -39.39
C VAL A 638 36.42 2.68 -39.88
N ASP A 639 37.44 3.40 -39.41
CA ASP A 639 37.75 4.74 -39.94
C ASP A 639 38.42 4.64 -41.32
N CYS A 640 37.67 5.03 -42.35
CA CYS A 640 38.14 5.04 -43.73
C CYS A 640 38.72 6.40 -44.20
N GLY A 641 38.72 7.43 -43.34
CA GLY A 641 39.21 8.78 -43.62
C GLY A 641 40.43 9.23 -42.80
N ASN A 642 40.63 8.65 -41.61
CA ASN A 642 41.26 9.29 -40.44
C ASN A 642 40.45 10.52 -39.98
N ASP A 643 39.12 10.42 -40.00
CA ASP A 643 38.19 11.48 -39.59
C ASP A 643 37.84 11.41 -38.08
N MET A 644 38.23 10.34 -37.38
CA MET A 644 37.96 10.08 -35.94
C MET A 644 39.21 10.08 -35.04
N GLY A 645 39.05 10.55 -33.80
CA GLY A 645 40.06 10.57 -32.73
C GLY A 645 39.66 11.52 -31.59
N CYS A 646 40.39 11.55 -30.47
CA CYS A 646 40.03 12.41 -29.33
C CYS A 646 39.87 13.90 -29.71
N THR A 647 38.65 14.46 -29.54
CA THR A 647 38.30 15.84 -29.93
C THR A 647 38.33 16.85 -28.80
N ASP A 648 38.36 16.43 -27.53
CA ASP A 648 38.47 17.39 -26.41
C ASP A 648 39.88 18.00 -26.35
N SER A 649 39.96 19.29 -26.68
CA SER A 649 41.13 20.16 -26.55
C SER A 649 41.80 20.22 -25.16
N LEU A 650 41.13 19.71 -24.11
CA LEU A 650 41.66 19.60 -22.75
C LEU A 650 42.35 18.25 -22.47
N ALA A 651 42.22 17.25 -23.36
CA ALA A 651 42.89 15.96 -23.26
C ALA A 651 44.35 16.03 -23.76
N MET A 652 45.21 15.20 -23.17
CA MET A 652 46.64 15.15 -23.48
C MET A 652 46.97 14.53 -24.85
N ASN A 653 46.00 13.86 -25.48
CA ASN A 653 46.08 13.22 -26.80
C ASN A 653 45.06 13.78 -27.81
N PHE A 654 44.54 14.99 -27.57
CA PHE A 654 43.74 15.73 -28.53
C PHE A 654 44.40 15.81 -29.92
N ASP A 655 43.67 15.46 -30.99
CA ASP A 655 44.08 15.75 -32.36
C ASP A 655 43.19 16.86 -32.97
N PRO A 656 43.76 18.01 -33.39
CA PRO A 656 43.00 19.09 -34.02
C PRO A 656 42.70 18.86 -35.52
N LEU A 657 42.92 17.66 -36.05
CA LEU A 657 42.68 17.31 -37.47
C LEU A 657 41.50 16.35 -37.69
N VAL A 658 40.94 15.78 -36.63
CA VAL A 658 39.77 14.88 -36.68
C VAL A 658 38.50 15.66 -36.33
N GLU A 659 37.35 15.27 -36.89
CA GLU A 659 36.08 15.98 -36.69
C GLU A 659 35.12 15.25 -35.71
N PHE A 660 35.42 14.00 -35.34
CA PHE A 660 34.56 13.13 -34.52
C PHE A 660 35.34 12.39 -33.42
N ASP A 661 34.76 12.25 -32.22
CA ASP A 661 35.44 11.61 -31.07
C ASP A 661 35.36 10.08 -31.09
N ASP A 662 36.47 9.41 -30.79
CA ASP A 662 36.59 7.95 -30.63
C ASP A 662 36.61 7.50 -29.15
N ASN A 663 36.37 8.42 -28.22
CA ASN A 663 36.50 8.27 -26.77
C ASN A 663 37.93 7.92 -26.27
N SER A 664 38.98 8.12 -27.08
CA SER A 664 40.37 7.81 -26.67
C SER A 664 41.00 8.82 -25.69
N CYS A 665 40.27 9.85 -25.26
CA CYS A 665 40.82 10.99 -24.51
C CYS A 665 41.39 10.67 -23.11
N ILE A 666 42.59 11.19 -22.83
CA ILE A 666 43.35 11.01 -21.58
C ILE A 666 43.58 12.35 -20.88
N TYR A 667 43.12 12.48 -19.64
CA TYR A 667 43.12 13.75 -18.89
C TYR A 667 44.22 13.87 -17.82
N ALA A 668 44.60 15.11 -17.50
CA ALA A 668 45.65 15.44 -16.53
C ALA A 668 45.11 15.54 -15.08
N ASN A 669 45.94 15.17 -14.10
CA ASN A 669 45.61 15.18 -12.66
C ASN A 669 46.75 15.84 -11.85
N TYR A 670 46.43 16.90 -11.11
CA TYR A 670 47.40 17.88 -10.57
C TYR A 670 47.69 17.64 -9.09
N GLY A 671 48.97 17.65 -8.68
CA GLY A 671 49.37 17.57 -7.27
C GLY A 671 50.89 17.44 -7.06
N CYS A 672 51.36 17.36 -5.81
CA CYS A 672 52.80 17.27 -5.52
C CYS A 672 53.34 15.84 -5.71
N MET A 673 54.24 15.67 -6.68
CA MET A 673 54.80 14.36 -7.05
C MET A 673 56.11 14.00 -6.31
N ASP A 674 56.62 14.83 -5.39
CA ASP A 674 57.83 14.56 -4.61
C ASP A 674 57.53 13.87 -3.26
N PRO A 675 57.90 12.59 -3.05
CA PRO A 675 57.64 11.85 -1.82
C PRO A 675 58.48 12.30 -0.59
N TYR A 676 59.30 13.34 -0.72
CA TYR A 676 60.04 13.95 0.40
C TYR A 676 59.48 15.29 0.87
N SER A 677 58.44 15.79 0.22
CA SER A 677 57.75 17.04 0.59
C SER A 677 56.56 16.78 1.52
N PHE A 678 56.16 17.80 2.30
CA PHE A 678 55.18 17.69 3.38
C PHE A 678 53.76 17.30 2.92
N ASN A 679 53.44 17.52 1.65
CA ASN A 679 52.13 17.37 1.04
C ASN A 679 52.15 16.54 -0.26
N PHE A 680 52.97 15.49 -0.31
CA PHE A 680 53.02 14.51 -1.41
C PHE A 680 51.65 13.87 -1.72
N ASP A 681 51.33 13.74 -3.01
CA ASP A 681 50.14 13.04 -3.53
C ASP A 681 50.56 11.88 -4.46
N PRO A 682 50.19 10.62 -4.15
CA PRO A 682 50.54 9.46 -4.97
C PRO A 682 49.64 9.27 -6.23
N THR A 683 48.65 10.13 -6.46
CA THR A 683 47.69 10.06 -7.58
C THR A 683 47.90 11.15 -8.64
N ALA A 684 48.74 12.14 -8.37
CA ALA A 684 49.09 13.20 -9.31
C ALA A 684 49.94 12.66 -10.48
N ASN A 685 49.62 13.11 -11.70
CA ASN A 685 50.43 12.86 -12.91
C ASN A 685 51.09 14.14 -13.47
N ILE A 686 50.72 15.33 -12.97
CA ILE A 686 51.40 16.62 -13.21
C ILE A 686 51.75 17.31 -11.88
N ASN A 687 53.03 17.72 -11.75
CA ASN A 687 53.57 18.40 -10.56
C ASN A 687 53.27 19.92 -10.55
N GLN A 688 51.99 20.27 -10.51
CA GLN A 688 51.46 21.65 -10.46
C GLN A 688 50.23 21.74 -9.54
N VAL A 689 49.74 22.95 -9.26
CA VAL A 689 48.56 23.15 -8.39
C VAL A 689 47.25 23.09 -9.18
N SER A 690 47.22 23.61 -10.41
CA SER A 690 46.07 23.54 -11.33
C SER A 690 46.50 23.82 -12.77
N ALA A 691 45.56 23.71 -13.72
CA ALA A 691 45.78 23.99 -15.15
C ALA A 691 46.32 25.42 -15.43
N GLU A 692 45.99 26.42 -14.60
CA GLU A 692 46.50 27.79 -14.73
C GLU A 692 47.69 28.10 -13.79
N ASP A 693 47.90 27.29 -12.75
CA ASP A 693 48.89 27.55 -11.70
C ASP A 693 50.12 26.64 -11.83
N SER A 694 51.10 27.14 -12.59
CA SER A 694 52.41 26.50 -12.79
C SER A 694 53.39 26.69 -11.62
N SER A 695 52.92 27.03 -10.41
CA SER A 695 53.77 27.05 -9.22
C SER A 695 54.13 25.63 -8.75
N GLU A 696 55.22 25.52 -7.99
CA GLU A 696 55.65 24.24 -7.43
C GLU A 696 54.73 23.87 -6.25
N PRO A 697 53.94 22.78 -6.33
CA PRO A 697 52.92 22.45 -5.33
C PRO A 697 53.51 21.90 -4.03
N CYS A 698 54.82 21.63 -3.97
CA CYS A 698 55.48 20.86 -2.92
C CYS A 698 56.06 21.74 -1.80
N ILE A 699 55.71 21.44 -0.55
CA ILE A 699 56.06 22.24 0.64
C ILE A 699 57.20 21.60 1.45
N GLY A 700 58.22 22.40 1.80
CA GLY A 700 59.37 21.98 2.61
C GLY A 700 59.18 22.05 4.14
N ILE A 701 60.05 21.35 4.88
CA ILE A 701 59.99 21.22 6.35
C ILE A 701 61.01 22.16 7.03
N VAL A 702 60.59 22.89 8.06
CA VAL A 702 61.37 23.90 8.81
C VAL A 702 61.14 23.75 10.33
N ASN A 703 62.21 23.62 11.11
CA ASN A 703 62.15 23.35 12.55
C ASN A 703 62.42 24.61 13.41
N GLY A 704 61.73 24.74 14.56
CA GLY A 704 61.96 25.78 15.57
C GLY A 704 60.80 25.95 16.57
N CYS A 705 60.99 26.69 17.67
CA CYS A 705 59.95 26.93 18.69
C CYS A 705 58.69 27.64 18.10
N THR A 706 57.52 26.99 18.17
CA THR A 706 56.25 27.51 17.64
C THR A 706 55.38 28.27 18.66
N GLU A 707 55.86 28.46 19.89
CA GLU A 707 55.06 29.04 20.98
C GLU A 707 55.18 30.58 21.06
N ILE A 708 54.10 31.28 20.70
CA ILE A 708 54.09 32.74 20.43
C ILE A 708 54.41 33.64 21.63
N GLU A 709 54.17 33.20 22.87
CA GLU A 709 54.48 33.96 24.09
C GLU A 709 55.86 33.62 24.70
N SER A 710 56.71 32.89 23.96
CA SER A 710 58.07 32.59 24.38
C SER A 710 59.10 33.61 23.87
N ILE A 711 60.18 33.81 24.64
CA ILE A 711 61.26 34.77 24.36
C ILE A 711 61.99 34.46 23.02
N ASN A 712 61.84 33.25 22.48
CA ASN A 712 62.54 32.77 21.29
C ASN A 712 61.62 32.05 20.28
N PHE A 713 60.36 32.48 20.20
CA PHE A 713 59.41 32.10 19.15
C PHE A 713 59.98 32.30 17.73
N ASN A 714 59.72 31.35 16.83
CA ASN A 714 60.02 31.46 15.40
C ASN A 714 58.73 31.23 14.57
N ALA A 715 58.27 32.28 13.88
CA ALA A 715 57.06 32.24 13.05
C ALA A 715 57.22 31.42 11.75
N ASP A 716 58.45 31.17 11.30
CA ASP A 716 58.74 30.46 10.04
C ASP A 716 58.86 28.92 10.24
N ALA A 717 58.66 28.41 11.46
CA ALA A 717 58.79 26.99 11.78
C ALA A 717 57.45 26.24 11.64
N ASN A 718 57.43 25.15 10.86
CA ASN A 718 56.28 24.24 10.74
C ASN A 718 56.43 22.93 11.56
N VAL A 719 57.56 22.76 12.28
CA VAL A 719 57.80 21.66 13.23
C VAL A 719 58.48 22.20 14.50
N ASN A 720 57.95 21.88 15.69
CA ASN A 720 58.49 22.37 16.97
C ASN A 720 59.71 21.54 17.45
N ASP A 721 60.79 22.21 17.84
CA ASP A 721 62.06 21.60 18.28
C ASP A 721 62.27 21.58 19.82
N GLY A 722 61.33 22.13 20.60
CA GLY A 722 61.32 22.09 22.06
C GLY A 722 62.17 23.16 22.77
N SER A 723 62.50 24.28 22.10
CA SER A 723 63.51 25.25 22.58
C SER A 723 63.00 26.48 23.38
N CYS A 724 61.72 26.56 23.74
CA CYS A 724 61.04 27.80 24.21
C CYS A 724 61.32 28.25 25.68
N ILE A 725 61.28 29.58 25.99
CA ILE A 725 61.62 30.18 27.32
C ILE A 725 60.62 31.30 27.80
N PRO A 726 60.22 31.39 29.10
CA PRO A 726 59.27 32.39 29.66
C PRO A 726 59.86 33.51 30.60
N TYR A 727 59.00 34.43 31.11
CA TYR A 727 59.31 35.63 31.93
C TYR A 727 58.92 35.57 33.43
N THR A 728 59.60 36.32 34.32
CA THR A 728 59.28 36.42 35.78
C THR A 728 59.65 37.80 36.42
N TYR A 729 58.75 38.42 37.18
CA TYR A 729 58.93 39.77 37.79
C TYR A 729 59.13 39.76 39.33
N GLY A 730 59.74 40.82 39.91
CA GLY A 730 59.80 41.06 41.37
C GLY A 730 60.94 41.95 41.90
N CYS A 731 60.85 42.40 43.16
CA CYS A 731 61.89 43.19 43.85
C CYS A 731 63.24 42.45 43.94
N MET A 732 64.33 43.08 43.45
CA MET A 732 65.67 42.45 43.41
C MET A 732 66.64 42.93 44.50
N ASP A 733 66.23 43.85 45.39
CA ASP A 733 67.04 44.30 46.54
C ASP A 733 66.91 43.36 47.75
N SER A 734 68.04 42.81 48.21
CA SER A 734 68.15 41.87 49.32
C SER A 734 68.02 42.49 50.73
N GLU A 735 68.05 43.81 50.88
CA GLU A 735 67.90 44.47 52.20
C GLU A 735 66.44 44.91 52.50
N ALA A 736 65.52 44.71 51.55
CA ALA A 736 64.10 45.01 51.68
C ALA A 736 63.27 43.90 52.36
N PHE A 737 62.15 44.27 52.99
CA PHE A 737 61.22 43.36 53.69
C PHE A 737 60.55 42.31 52.77
N ASN A 738 60.56 42.50 51.45
CA ASN A 738 59.87 41.66 50.46
C ASN A 738 60.72 41.34 49.21
N PHE A 739 62.03 41.13 49.37
CA PHE A 739 62.96 40.64 48.34
C PHE A 739 62.49 39.34 47.64
N ASN A 740 62.62 39.26 46.31
CA ASN A 740 62.34 38.07 45.50
C ASN A 740 63.59 37.57 44.70
N PRO A 741 64.22 36.46 45.10
CA PRO A 741 65.44 35.95 44.45
C PRO A 741 65.24 35.23 43.10
N PHE A 742 64.02 35.16 42.55
CA PHE A 742 63.71 34.52 41.26
C PHE A 742 63.16 35.47 40.19
N ALA A 743 63.10 36.77 40.46
CA ALA A 743 62.79 37.78 39.45
C ALA A 743 63.89 37.85 38.37
N ASN A 744 63.49 37.89 37.10
CA ASN A 744 64.39 38.22 35.98
C ASN A 744 64.08 39.59 35.34
N ILE A 745 63.05 40.29 35.83
CA ILE A 745 62.75 41.70 35.59
C ILE A 745 62.38 42.35 36.94
N GLU A 746 62.98 43.50 37.24
CA GLU A 746 62.72 44.29 38.46
C GLU A 746 61.42 45.11 38.35
N ASP A 747 60.66 45.24 39.45
CA ASP A 747 59.31 45.84 39.46
C ASP A 747 59.10 46.95 40.51
N ASP A 748 60.18 47.53 41.05
CA ASP A 748 60.19 48.59 42.09
C ASP A 748 59.43 48.25 43.41
N SER A 749 59.08 46.99 43.67
CA SER A 749 58.16 46.62 44.78
C SER A 749 58.75 46.63 46.21
N CYS A 750 60.01 47.02 46.41
CA CYS A 750 60.76 46.87 47.67
C CYS A 750 60.30 47.78 48.85
N SER A 751 60.35 47.32 50.11
CA SER A 751 59.81 48.04 51.30
C SER A 751 60.64 47.95 52.61
N GLU A 752 60.44 48.90 53.55
CA GLU A 752 61.10 49.01 54.88
C GLU A 752 60.11 49.24 56.05
N LEU A 753 60.42 48.69 57.25
CA LEU A 753 60.05 49.10 58.65
C LEU A 753 58.56 49.36 59.07
N LEU A 754 58.17 49.13 60.35
CA LEU A 754 56.75 48.89 60.76
C LEU A 754 56.21 49.52 62.08
N GLU A 755 54.90 49.80 62.15
CA GLU A 755 54.20 50.61 63.19
C GLU A 755 53.00 49.95 63.95
N GLY A 756 52.80 50.24 65.26
CA GLY A 756 51.62 49.78 66.05
C GLY A 756 51.65 50.07 67.58
N CYS A 757 50.51 49.90 68.29
CA CYS A 757 50.27 50.36 69.68
C CYS A 757 51.21 49.75 70.75
N MET A 758 51.73 50.58 71.68
CA MET A 758 52.66 50.17 72.76
C MET A 758 52.03 50.04 74.17
N GLN A 759 50.71 50.11 74.33
CA GLN A 759 50.04 49.96 75.64
C GLN A 759 49.54 48.52 75.87
N GLU A 760 50.15 47.79 76.82
CA GLU A 760 49.80 46.40 77.22
C GLU A 760 48.32 46.20 77.65
N SER A 761 47.60 47.28 77.96
CA SER A 761 46.17 47.26 78.32
C SER A 761 45.21 47.60 77.16
N ALA A 762 45.72 47.67 75.93
CA ALA A 762 44.95 47.96 74.73
C ALA A 762 44.93 46.77 73.75
N LEU A 763 43.79 46.57 73.08
CA LEU A 763 43.49 45.41 72.24
C LEU A 763 44.36 45.32 70.97
N ASN A 764 44.98 46.43 70.54
CA ASN A 764 45.83 46.50 69.36
C ASN A 764 47.32 46.62 69.68
N TYR A 765 47.75 46.23 70.89
CA TYR A 765 49.15 46.18 71.30
C TYR A 765 49.99 45.37 70.31
N CYS A 766 51.01 46.00 69.71
CA CYS A 766 51.91 45.38 68.73
C CYS A 766 53.31 45.15 69.33
N ASP A 767 53.56 43.93 69.77
CA ASP A 767 54.82 43.51 70.42
C ASP A 767 56.05 43.48 69.47
N SER A 768 55.82 43.63 68.16
CA SER A 768 56.85 43.53 67.10
C SER A 768 56.95 44.76 66.19
N CYS A 769 56.12 45.78 66.42
CA CYS A 769 56.22 47.07 65.75
C CYS A 769 57.32 47.91 66.42
N ASN A 770 58.12 48.64 65.65
CA ASN A 770 59.27 49.39 66.18
C ASN A 770 59.04 50.91 66.27
N VAL A 771 57.86 51.37 65.83
CA VAL A 771 57.29 52.69 66.08
C VAL A 771 55.80 52.52 66.47
N ASP A 772 55.22 53.49 67.17
CA ASP A 772 53.78 53.53 67.51
C ASP A 772 53.16 54.88 67.10
N ASN A 773 51.95 54.82 66.51
CA ASN A 773 51.13 55.94 66.09
C ASN A 773 50.23 56.54 67.19
N GLY A 774 50.12 55.91 68.36
CA GLY A 774 49.40 56.45 69.52
C GLY A 774 47.88 56.27 69.48
N ILE A 775 47.37 55.38 68.64
CA ILE A 775 45.96 54.93 68.67
C ILE A 775 45.89 53.60 69.43
N CYS A 776 45.35 53.60 70.65
CA CYS A 776 45.26 52.40 71.48
C CYS A 776 43.80 52.16 71.94
N ASN A 777 43.25 51.00 71.61
CA ASN A 777 41.83 50.63 71.82
C ASN A 777 41.59 49.91 73.15
N TYR A 778 40.61 50.38 73.94
CA TYR A 778 40.22 49.77 75.22
C TYR A 778 38.97 48.88 75.10
N PRO A 779 38.82 47.84 75.95
CA PRO A 779 37.70 46.90 75.91
C PRO A 779 36.35 47.53 76.26
N ILE A 780 35.45 47.58 75.27
CA ILE A 780 34.02 47.89 75.38
C ILE A 780 33.26 46.57 75.29
N LEU A 781 32.56 46.23 76.38
CA LEU A 781 31.87 44.95 76.55
C LEU A 781 30.50 44.94 75.86
N GLY A 782 30.22 43.82 75.20
CA GLY A 782 28.97 43.51 74.50
C GLY A 782 29.24 42.51 73.37
N CYS A 783 28.21 42.07 72.65
CA CYS A 783 28.44 41.15 71.53
C CYS A 783 29.21 41.82 70.38
N THR A 784 30.41 41.30 70.10
CA THR A 784 31.32 41.77 69.04
C THR A 784 31.20 41.00 67.73
N ASP A 785 30.43 39.92 67.70
CA ASP A 785 30.26 39.09 66.51
C ASP A 785 29.29 39.78 65.55
N GLN A 786 29.77 40.16 64.37
CA GLN A 786 28.97 40.84 63.35
C GLN A 786 27.86 39.94 62.76
N THR A 787 27.90 38.63 63.04
CA THR A 787 26.87 37.63 62.66
C THR A 787 25.92 37.27 63.81
N ALA A 788 25.89 38.07 64.89
CA ALA A 788 24.94 37.93 66.00
C ALA A 788 23.80 38.97 65.94
N LEU A 789 22.59 38.56 66.36
CA LEU A 789 21.36 39.37 66.24
C LEU A 789 21.40 40.61 67.15
N ASN A 790 22.20 40.55 68.22
CA ASN A 790 22.47 41.67 69.14
C ASN A 790 23.90 42.22 69.01
N TYR A 791 24.51 42.09 67.82
CA TYR A 791 25.78 42.73 67.50
C TYR A 791 25.78 44.22 67.86
N ASN A 792 26.80 44.65 68.60
CA ASN A 792 27.04 46.05 68.91
C ASN A 792 28.30 46.51 68.18
N ALA A 793 28.14 47.31 67.13
CA ALA A 793 29.24 47.87 66.33
C ALA A 793 30.20 48.79 67.11
N LEU A 794 29.90 49.11 68.38
CA LEU A 794 30.79 49.83 69.30
C LEU A 794 31.42 48.92 70.37
N ALA A 795 31.02 47.66 70.47
CA ALA A 795 31.69 46.68 71.32
C ALA A 795 32.94 46.15 70.61
N ASN A 796 34.01 45.93 71.38
CA ASN A 796 35.26 45.35 70.89
C ASN A 796 35.83 44.28 71.85
N THR A 797 35.06 43.86 72.86
CA THR A 797 35.35 42.68 73.67
C THR A 797 34.06 41.94 74.00
N ASN A 798 33.98 40.66 73.61
CA ASN A 798 32.79 39.83 73.81
C ASN A 798 32.60 39.51 75.30
N ASP A 799 31.40 39.78 75.82
CA ASP A 799 31.00 39.51 77.20
C ASP A 799 30.19 38.20 77.37
N GLY A 800 29.98 37.47 76.28
CA GLY A 800 29.17 36.25 76.24
C GLY A 800 27.67 36.50 76.02
N SER A 801 27.25 37.74 75.75
CA SER A 801 25.84 38.07 75.48
C SER A 801 25.37 37.74 74.05
N CYS A 802 26.25 37.29 73.16
CA CYS A 802 25.93 37.07 71.74
C CYS A 802 24.78 36.06 71.52
N ILE A 803 23.73 36.54 70.84
CA ILE A 803 22.65 35.73 70.29
C ILE A 803 23.03 35.44 68.83
N ALA A 804 23.49 34.22 68.53
CA ALA A 804 23.81 33.83 67.16
C ALA A 804 22.59 34.03 66.24
N ILE A 805 22.80 34.59 65.03
CA ILE A 805 21.72 34.63 64.04
C ILE A 805 21.52 33.20 63.52
N VAL A 806 20.35 32.64 63.80
CA VAL A 806 19.88 31.41 63.17
C VAL A 806 19.02 31.86 61.99
N LEU A 807 19.64 31.83 60.81
CA LEU A 807 19.01 32.08 59.53
C LEU A 807 18.11 30.90 59.17
N GLY A 808 16.86 31.20 58.82
CA GLY A 808 15.85 30.25 58.38
C GLY A 808 14.48 30.90 58.37
N CYS A 809 13.44 30.18 57.92
CA CYS A 809 12.13 30.78 57.87
C CYS A 809 11.50 30.95 59.26
N THR A 810 11.19 32.20 59.62
CA THR A 810 10.59 32.57 60.92
C THR A 810 9.05 32.72 60.87
N GLN A 811 8.40 32.42 59.74
CA GLN A 811 6.94 32.48 59.61
C GLN A 811 6.34 31.12 59.96
N SER A 812 5.47 31.05 60.97
CA SER A 812 4.85 29.80 61.43
C SER A 812 3.86 29.15 60.45
N SER A 813 3.62 29.79 59.30
CA SER A 813 2.76 29.34 58.20
C SER A 813 3.55 28.91 56.95
N ALA A 814 4.88 28.77 57.07
CA ALA A 814 5.76 28.34 55.99
C ALA A 814 6.20 26.88 56.16
N TYR A 815 6.46 26.20 55.05
CA TYR A 815 6.77 24.76 55.03
C TYR A 815 8.11 24.45 55.72
N ASN A 816 9.11 25.30 55.51
CA ASN A 816 10.42 25.20 56.16
C ASN A 816 10.54 26.11 57.41
N TYR A 817 9.45 26.32 58.14
CA TYR A 817 9.46 27.06 59.41
C TYR A 817 10.40 26.38 60.42
N ASP A 818 11.51 27.05 60.77
CA ASP A 818 12.40 26.59 61.83
C ASP A 818 12.08 27.30 63.14
N THR A 819 11.57 26.53 64.11
CA THR A 819 11.34 26.97 65.50
C THR A 819 12.57 27.50 66.23
N ASN A 820 13.78 27.30 65.68
CA ASN A 820 15.04 27.83 66.21
C ASN A 820 15.52 29.09 65.46
N ALA A 821 14.94 29.40 64.28
CA ALA A 821 15.32 30.57 63.50
C ALA A 821 14.88 31.87 64.19
N ASN A 822 15.77 32.85 64.20
CA ASN A 822 15.56 34.15 64.85
C ASN A 822 15.74 35.34 63.91
N GLN A 823 16.12 35.09 62.65
CA GLN A 823 16.10 36.06 61.57
C GLN A 823 15.67 35.38 60.26
N ASN A 824 14.70 35.99 59.59
CA ASN A 824 14.22 35.51 58.29
C ASN A 824 15.29 35.79 57.23
N ASP A 825 15.72 34.74 56.53
CA ASP A 825 16.77 34.78 55.52
C ASP A 825 16.25 34.87 54.08
N GLY A 826 14.93 34.95 53.92
CA GLY A 826 14.26 34.94 52.62
C GLY A 826 14.03 33.54 52.04
N THR A 827 14.43 32.46 52.73
CA THR A 827 14.22 31.08 52.26
C THR A 827 12.82 30.54 52.57
N CYS A 828 11.89 31.36 53.11
CA CYS A 828 10.53 30.93 53.43
C CYS A 828 9.79 30.36 52.22
N ILE A 829 9.67 29.04 52.18
CA ILE A 829 8.83 28.31 51.23
C ILE A 829 7.40 28.35 51.78
N ALA A 830 6.46 28.93 51.04
CA ALA A 830 5.05 28.85 51.40
C ALA A 830 4.60 27.39 51.49
N ILE A 831 3.69 27.06 52.40
CA ILE A 831 3.02 25.76 52.37
C ILE A 831 2.18 25.73 51.09
N VAL A 832 2.61 24.94 50.11
CA VAL A 832 1.84 24.68 48.90
C VAL A 832 1.12 23.36 49.17
N ASN A 833 -0.13 23.52 49.59
CA ASN A 833 -1.07 22.43 49.76
C ASN A 833 -1.42 21.82 48.40
N GLY A 834 -1.54 20.50 48.38
CA GLY A 834 -1.95 19.71 47.22
C GLY A 834 -1.32 18.33 47.27
N CYS A 835 -1.78 17.41 46.42
CA CYS A 835 -1.30 16.05 46.48
C CYS A 835 0.22 15.93 46.20
N THR A 836 0.97 15.41 47.18
CA THR A 836 2.43 15.18 47.07
C THR A 836 2.79 13.76 46.60
N ASN A 837 1.81 12.88 46.39
CA ASN A 837 2.05 11.54 45.87
C ASN A 837 2.22 11.57 44.34
N SER A 838 3.40 11.17 43.83
CA SER A 838 3.69 11.10 42.40
C SER A 838 2.90 10.04 41.62
N GLU A 839 2.15 9.17 42.32
CA GLU A 839 1.25 8.16 41.73
C GLU A 839 -0.23 8.59 41.78
N ALA A 840 -0.52 9.88 41.99
CA ALA A 840 -1.88 10.43 42.04
C ALA A 840 -2.16 11.35 40.84
N PHE A 841 -3.41 11.39 40.39
CA PHE A 841 -3.81 12.15 39.21
C PHE A 841 -3.59 13.67 39.34
N ASN A 842 -3.92 14.23 40.51
CA ASN A 842 -3.67 15.64 40.83
C ASN A 842 -2.32 15.87 41.53
N TYR A 843 -1.30 15.05 41.24
CA TYR A 843 0.05 15.28 41.73
C TYR A 843 0.56 16.67 41.35
N ASN A 844 0.85 17.48 42.36
CA ASN A 844 1.44 18.80 42.17
C ASN A 844 2.93 18.75 42.52
N SER A 845 3.79 18.82 41.51
CA SER A 845 5.26 18.81 41.67
C SER A 845 5.81 20.03 42.44
N ASN A 846 4.99 21.06 42.66
CA ASN A 846 5.31 22.21 43.52
C ASN A 846 4.65 22.12 44.91
N ALA A 847 3.75 21.16 45.13
CA ALA A 847 3.18 20.92 46.46
C ALA A 847 4.24 20.32 47.39
N ASN A 848 4.23 20.80 48.62
CA ASN A 848 5.16 20.38 49.66
C ASN A 848 4.44 19.80 50.89
N SER A 849 3.13 20.04 51.03
CA SER A 849 2.30 19.43 52.07
C SER A 849 1.07 18.78 51.44
N ASP A 850 0.87 17.49 51.69
CA ASP A 850 -0.37 16.80 51.35
C ASP A 850 -1.51 17.37 52.19
N ASP A 851 -2.58 17.80 51.53
CA ASP A 851 -3.82 18.31 52.12
C ASP A 851 -4.94 17.27 52.14
N GLY A 852 -4.66 16.04 51.69
CA GLY A 852 -5.62 14.95 51.58
C GLY A 852 -6.47 15.00 50.30
N THR A 853 -6.18 15.91 49.36
CA THR A 853 -6.89 15.99 48.07
C THR A 853 -6.42 14.96 47.05
N CYS A 854 -5.47 14.07 47.38
CA CYS A 854 -4.92 13.07 46.46
C CYS A 854 -5.99 12.19 45.80
N ILE A 855 -6.22 12.43 44.51
CA ILE A 855 -7.08 11.62 43.65
C ILE A 855 -6.27 10.41 43.18
N PRO A 856 -6.66 9.16 43.50
CA PRO A 856 -5.94 7.98 43.04
C PRO A 856 -5.99 7.88 41.51
N LEU A 857 -4.89 7.44 40.91
CA LEU A 857 -4.83 7.15 39.47
C LEU A 857 -5.84 6.03 39.15
N VAL A 858 -6.87 6.33 38.36
CA VAL A 858 -7.80 5.33 37.84
C VAL A 858 -7.51 5.20 36.35
N LEU A 859 -6.81 4.11 36.03
CA LEU A 859 -6.43 3.71 34.68
C LEU A 859 -7.63 3.16 33.91
N GLY A 860 -7.69 3.50 32.63
CA GLY A 860 -8.73 3.10 31.69
C GLY A 860 -8.98 4.23 30.69
N CYS A 861 -9.60 3.92 29.55
CA CYS A 861 -9.84 4.93 28.52
C CYS A 861 -10.63 6.15 29.03
N THR A 862 -10.01 7.33 28.95
CA THR A 862 -10.64 8.62 29.32
C THR A 862 -11.28 9.36 28.15
N ASN A 863 -11.12 8.88 26.90
CA ASN A 863 -11.72 9.50 25.73
C ASN A 863 -13.23 9.22 25.69
N LEU A 864 -14.03 10.29 25.74
CA LEU A 864 -15.51 10.26 25.69
C LEU A 864 -16.09 9.65 24.41
N THR A 865 -15.33 9.57 23.30
CA THR A 865 -15.77 8.99 22.04
C THR A 865 -15.34 7.53 21.84
N ALA A 866 -14.61 6.92 22.78
CA ALA A 866 -14.15 5.54 22.69
C ALA A 866 -15.18 4.55 23.26
N ILE A 867 -15.30 3.36 22.66
CA ILE A 867 -16.30 2.34 23.03
C ILE A 867 -16.16 1.90 24.48
N ASN A 868 -14.93 1.79 24.98
CA ASN A 868 -14.60 1.40 26.35
C ASN A 868 -14.33 2.60 27.27
N TYR A 869 -14.88 3.78 26.95
CA TYR A 869 -14.83 4.95 27.83
C TYR A 869 -15.24 4.60 29.26
N ASN A 870 -14.36 4.87 30.21
CA ASN A 870 -14.59 4.64 31.62
C ASN A 870 -14.81 5.99 32.32
N SER A 871 -16.06 6.30 32.66
CA SER A 871 -16.42 7.55 33.36
C SER A 871 -15.88 7.69 34.79
N LEU A 872 -15.19 6.66 35.30
CA LEU A 872 -14.42 6.70 36.55
C LEU A 872 -12.91 6.77 36.32
N ALA A 873 -12.42 6.57 35.09
CA ALA A 873 -11.02 6.75 34.76
C ALA A 873 -10.66 8.25 34.74
N ASN A 874 -9.46 8.54 35.21
CA ASN A 874 -8.88 9.89 35.17
C ASN A 874 -7.55 9.93 34.40
N THR A 875 -6.98 8.78 34.08
CA THR A 875 -5.72 8.67 33.35
C THR A 875 -5.85 7.59 32.29
N ASP A 876 -5.68 7.95 31.01
CA ASP A 876 -5.67 6.98 29.93
C ASP A 876 -4.50 5.99 30.11
N ASP A 877 -4.79 4.71 29.94
CA ASP A 877 -3.84 3.60 29.94
C ASP A 877 -3.55 3.07 28.53
N SER A 878 -4.00 3.82 27.51
CA SER A 878 -3.98 3.45 26.10
C SER A 878 -4.77 2.17 25.80
N SER A 879 -5.77 1.85 26.62
CA SER A 879 -6.77 0.84 26.31
C SER A 879 -7.89 1.34 25.39
N CYS A 880 -7.93 2.64 25.06
CA CYS A 880 -8.98 3.24 24.23
C CYS A 880 -9.20 2.50 22.91
N ILE A 881 -10.43 1.99 22.74
CA ILE A 881 -10.94 1.45 21.49
C ILE A 881 -11.68 2.61 20.80
N GLU A 882 -11.04 3.22 19.82
CA GLU A 882 -11.64 4.30 19.03
C GLU A 882 -12.91 3.83 18.34
N ALA A 883 -13.96 4.66 18.37
CA ALA A 883 -15.17 4.42 17.60
C ALA A 883 -14.88 4.70 16.12
N VAL A 884 -14.64 3.64 15.35
CA VAL A 884 -14.61 3.67 13.90
C VAL A 884 -16.06 3.63 13.44
N PHE A 885 -16.55 4.79 13.03
CA PHE A 885 -17.92 5.02 12.60
C PHE A 885 -18.13 4.53 11.17
N GLY A 886 -19.15 3.69 10.98
CA GLY A 886 -19.54 3.14 9.68
C GLY A 886 -20.50 1.96 9.86
N CYS A 887 -21.03 1.42 8.77
CA CYS A 887 -22.00 0.34 8.88
C CYS A 887 -21.35 -0.98 9.32
N ILE A 888 -21.72 -1.44 10.52
CA ILE A 888 -21.21 -2.70 11.12
C ILE A 888 -21.96 -3.95 10.66
N GLU A 889 -23.06 -3.81 9.91
CA GLU A 889 -23.86 -4.94 9.43
C GLU A 889 -23.38 -5.44 8.07
N SER A 890 -22.84 -6.67 8.02
CA SER A 890 -22.26 -7.31 6.83
C SER A 890 -23.24 -7.68 5.70
N ILE A 891 -24.45 -7.15 5.76
CA ILE A 891 -25.49 -7.23 4.72
C ILE A 891 -25.77 -5.89 4.04
N ALA A 892 -25.14 -4.79 4.48
CA ALA A 892 -25.24 -3.48 3.84
C ALA A 892 -24.18 -3.29 2.73
N LEU A 893 -24.48 -2.43 1.76
CA LEU A 893 -23.61 -2.13 0.62
C LEU A 893 -22.38 -1.32 1.00
N ASN A 894 -22.46 -0.55 2.08
CA ASN A 894 -21.37 0.19 2.70
C ASN A 894 -20.94 -0.43 4.04
N TYR A 895 -21.07 -1.75 4.17
CA TYR A 895 -20.43 -2.48 5.27
C TYR A 895 -18.93 -2.20 5.29
N ASP A 896 -18.41 -1.83 6.46
CA ASP A 896 -16.98 -1.58 6.67
C ASP A 896 -16.47 -2.56 7.74
N GLU A 897 -15.54 -3.44 7.36
CA GLU A 897 -14.95 -4.43 8.27
C GLU A 897 -14.00 -3.83 9.32
N SER A 898 -13.64 -2.54 9.18
CA SER A 898 -12.93 -1.76 10.19
C SER A 898 -13.88 -1.00 11.13
N ALA A 899 -15.14 -0.78 10.74
CA ALA A 899 -16.13 -0.13 11.58
C ALA A 899 -16.51 -1.00 12.77
N ASN A 900 -16.66 -0.34 13.92
CA ASN A 900 -16.98 -0.99 15.20
C ASN A 900 -18.12 -0.26 15.95
N THR A 901 -18.61 0.84 15.39
CA THR A 901 -19.69 1.67 15.92
C THR A 901 -20.61 2.08 14.76
N ASP A 902 -21.88 1.68 14.80
CA ASP A 902 -22.87 2.09 13.80
C ASP A 902 -23.16 3.58 13.92
N ASP A 903 -23.02 4.31 12.82
CA ASP A 903 -23.34 5.74 12.67
C ASP A 903 -24.73 5.95 12.03
N GLY A 904 -25.43 4.88 11.67
CA GLY A 904 -26.69 4.91 10.94
C GLY A 904 -26.52 5.12 9.44
N SER A 905 -25.30 5.03 8.89
CA SER A 905 -25.05 5.14 7.45
C SER A 905 -25.45 3.90 6.64
N CYS A 906 -25.84 2.79 7.28
CA CYS A 906 -26.14 1.51 6.64
C CYS A 906 -27.12 1.60 5.45
N VAL A 907 -26.58 1.49 4.23
CA VAL A 907 -27.30 1.41 2.97
C VAL A 907 -27.55 -0.05 2.62
N TYR A 908 -28.73 -0.57 3.00
CA TYR A 908 -29.12 -1.94 2.64
C TYR A 908 -29.41 -2.07 1.13
N PRO A 909 -29.11 -3.24 0.52
CA PRO A 909 -29.42 -3.52 -0.88
C PRO A 909 -30.94 -3.60 -1.12
N ILE A 910 -31.49 -2.55 -1.72
CA ILE A 910 -32.81 -2.54 -2.34
C ILE A 910 -32.63 -3.13 -3.74
N LEU A 911 -32.91 -4.42 -3.86
CA LEU A 911 -32.78 -5.20 -5.07
C LEU A 911 -33.80 -4.77 -6.15
N GLY A 912 -33.33 -4.71 -7.40
CA GLY A 912 -34.14 -4.49 -8.59
C GLY A 912 -33.37 -3.74 -9.67
N CYS A 913 -33.87 -3.76 -10.90
CA CYS A 913 -33.21 -3.10 -12.02
C CYS A 913 -32.91 -1.61 -11.77
N THR A 914 -31.63 -1.23 -11.84
CA THR A 914 -31.13 0.15 -11.62
C THR A 914 -30.96 0.97 -12.91
N ASP A 915 -31.06 0.35 -14.09
CA ASP A 915 -30.95 1.05 -15.39
C ASP A 915 -32.23 1.84 -15.72
N GLU A 916 -32.12 3.17 -15.85
CA GLU A 916 -33.24 4.07 -16.17
C GLU A 916 -33.82 3.87 -17.59
N LEU A 917 -33.13 3.14 -18.47
CA LEU A 917 -33.57 2.81 -19.83
C LEU A 917 -34.25 1.43 -19.93
N SER A 918 -34.30 0.66 -18.85
CA SER A 918 -34.90 -0.67 -18.82
C SER A 918 -36.39 -0.65 -18.42
N LEU A 919 -37.15 -1.59 -18.99
CA LEU A 919 -38.62 -1.64 -18.97
C LEU A 919 -39.22 -1.83 -17.56
N ASN A 920 -38.42 -2.38 -16.63
CA ASN A 920 -38.76 -2.64 -15.24
C ASN A 920 -37.88 -1.86 -14.24
N TYR A 921 -37.29 -0.74 -14.68
CA TYR A 921 -36.52 0.17 -13.83
C TYR A 921 -37.23 0.47 -12.50
N ASN A 922 -36.52 0.26 -11.40
CA ASN A 922 -36.99 0.60 -10.05
C ASN A 922 -36.22 1.84 -9.55
N PRO A 923 -36.83 3.05 -9.50
CA PRO A 923 -36.18 4.27 -9.02
C PRO A 923 -35.90 4.29 -7.51
N LEU A 924 -36.17 3.19 -6.79
CA LEU A 924 -35.77 2.98 -5.40
C LEU A 924 -34.69 1.89 -5.26
N ALA A 925 -34.35 1.15 -6.32
CA ALA A 925 -33.29 0.16 -6.27
C ALA A 925 -31.91 0.83 -6.24
N ASN A 926 -31.01 0.26 -5.45
CA ASN A 926 -29.61 0.68 -5.32
C ASN A 926 -28.64 -0.49 -5.59
N SER A 927 -29.15 -1.64 -6.03
CA SER A 927 -28.39 -2.81 -6.45
C SER A 927 -29.18 -3.59 -7.50
N ASP A 928 -28.59 -3.73 -8.69
CA ASP A 928 -29.17 -4.57 -9.74
C ASP A 928 -29.13 -6.04 -9.31
N ASP A 929 -30.29 -6.68 -9.33
CA ASP A 929 -30.47 -8.12 -9.11
C ASP A 929 -30.36 -8.92 -10.42
N GLY A 930 -30.00 -8.26 -11.52
CA GLY A 930 -29.97 -8.82 -12.87
C GLY A 930 -31.36 -8.93 -13.49
N SER A 931 -32.37 -8.26 -12.93
CA SER A 931 -33.73 -8.28 -13.46
C SER A 931 -33.96 -7.33 -14.64
N CYS A 932 -33.00 -6.48 -15.01
CA CYS A 932 -33.18 -5.47 -16.06
C CYS A 932 -33.62 -6.05 -17.43
N ILE A 933 -34.68 -5.49 -17.97
CA ILE A 933 -35.26 -5.83 -19.28
C ILE A 933 -34.98 -4.68 -20.26
N GLU A 934 -34.02 -4.85 -21.18
CA GLU A 934 -33.75 -3.88 -22.25
C GLU A 934 -35.02 -3.52 -23.03
N ILE A 935 -35.21 -2.23 -23.35
CA ILE A 935 -36.30 -1.78 -24.21
C ILE A 935 -35.96 -2.08 -25.68
N VAL A 936 -36.78 -2.93 -26.30
CA VAL A 936 -36.73 -3.24 -27.73
C VAL A 936 -38.02 -2.76 -28.38
N ASP A 937 -37.92 -1.66 -29.13
CA ASP A 937 -39.02 -1.10 -29.90
C ASP A 937 -39.36 -1.95 -31.14
N GLY A 938 -40.65 -2.07 -31.43
CA GLY A 938 -41.15 -2.65 -32.68
C GLY A 938 -42.63 -3.00 -32.61
N CYS A 939 -43.18 -3.58 -33.67
CA CYS A 939 -44.55 -4.06 -33.61
C CYS A 939 -44.65 -5.34 -32.73
N THR A 940 -45.24 -5.21 -31.55
CA THR A 940 -45.46 -6.32 -30.59
C THR A 940 -46.73 -7.15 -30.85
N GLN A 941 -47.52 -6.86 -31.89
CA GLN A 941 -48.73 -7.64 -32.19
C GLN A 941 -48.44 -8.80 -33.14
N TYR A 942 -48.50 -10.03 -32.63
CA TYR A 942 -48.20 -11.28 -33.35
C TYR A 942 -49.01 -11.53 -34.65
N SER A 943 -50.09 -10.78 -34.89
CA SER A 943 -50.93 -10.86 -36.09
C SER A 943 -50.64 -9.75 -37.11
N ALA A 944 -49.59 -8.95 -36.89
CA ALA A 944 -49.08 -7.97 -37.83
C ALA A 944 -48.01 -8.55 -38.76
N PHE A 945 -47.94 -8.03 -39.98
CA PHE A 945 -47.02 -8.46 -41.04
C PHE A 945 -45.54 -8.13 -40.73
N ASN A 946 -45.29 -7.10 -39.92
CA ASN A 946 -43.98 -6.69 -39.43
C ASN A 946 -43.82 -6.90 -37.91
N TYR A 947 -44.48 -7.92 -37.36
CA TYR A 947 -44.28 -8.33 -35.96
C TYR A 947 -42.79 -8.60 -35.69
N ASN A 948 -42.24 -7.94 -34.66
CA ASN A 948 -40.89 -8.20 -34.17
C ASN A 948 -41.01 -9.08 -32.91
N PRO A 949 -40.59 -10.36 -32.95
CA PRO A 949 -40.69 -11.26 -31.79
C PRO A 949 -39.75 -10.91 -30.63
N LEU A 950 -38.78 -10.02 -30.86
CA LEU A 950 -37.90 -9.47 -29.81
C LEU A 950 -38.43 -8.15 -29.24
N ALA A 951 -39.42 -7.51 -29.86
CA ALA A 951 -39.96 -6.24 -29.38
C ALA A 951 -40.87 -6.44 -28.15
N ASN A 952 -40.61 -5.65 -27.12
CA ASN A 952 -41.39 -5.60 -25.88
C ASN A 952 -42.13 -4.26 -25.70
N VAL A 953 -41.73 -3.19 -26.41
CA VAL A 953 -42.46 -1.91 -26.50
C VAL A 953 -43.03 -1.72 -27.92
N ASN A 954 -44.29 -1.26 -28.00
CA ASN A 954 -44.99 -1.11 -29.28
C ASN A 954 -44.77 0.29 -29.88
N ASP A 955 -43.91 0.37 -30.88
CA ASP A 955 -43.56 1.58 -31.64
C ASP A 955 -44.71 2.16 -32.50
N GLY A 956 -45.84 1.47 -32.57
CA GLY A 956 -46.99 1.84 -33.39
C GLY A 956 -46.85 1.52 -34.89
N THR A 957 -45.79 0.87 -35.34
CA THR A 957 -45.56 0.56 -36.77
C THR A 957 -46.33 -0.66 -37.29
N CYS A 958 -47.18 -1.29 -36.48
CA CYS A 958 -47.90 -2.51 -36.82
C CYS A 958 -48.75 -2.42 -38.11
N ILE A 959 -48.33 -3.16 -39.14
CA ILE A 959 -49.02 -3.35 -40.42
C ILE A 959 -49.91 -4.60 -40.33
N ALA A 960 -51.21 -4.48 -40.57
CA ALA A 960 -52.10 -5.65 -40.57
C ALA A 960 -51.76 -6.65 -41.70
N VAL A 961 -51.87 -7.95 -41.42
CA VAL A 961 -51.80 -8.99 -42.45
C VAL A 961 -53.05 -8.92 -43.34
N VAL A 962 -52.84 -8.84 -44.64
CA VAL A 962 -53.89 -8.82 -45.67
C VAL A 962 -53.63 -10.00 -46.62
N TYR A 963 -54.54 -10.96 -46.56
CA TYR A 963 -54.51 -12.18 -47.37
C TYR A 963 -55.00 -11.95 -48.81
N GLY A 964 -54.36 -12.62 -49.76
CA GLY A 964 -54.74 -12.67 -51.16
C GLY A 964 -53.56 -13.06 -52.05
N CYS A 965 -53.82 -13.41 -53.31
CA CYS A 965 -52.73 -13.72 -54.23
C CYS A 965 -51.77 -12.54 -54.42
N ILE A 966 -50.49 -12.72 -54.09
CA ILE A 966 -49.43 -11.69 -54.24
C ILE A 966 -48.62 -11.84 -55.55
N ASP A 967 -48.87 -12.87 -56.35
CA ASP A 967 -48.24 -13.02 -57.66
C ASP A 967 -48.88 -12.03 -58.66
N SER A 968 -48.13 -11.01 -59.03
CA SER A 968 -48.53 -9.95 -59.98
C SER A 968 -48.92 -10.44 -61.38
N THR A 969 -48.68 -11.73 -61.71
CA THR A 969 -49.01 -12.35 -62.99
C THR A 969 -50.30 -13.18 -62.97
N ALA A 970 -50.85 -13.48 -61.78
CA ALA A 970 -52.08 -14.24 -61.62
C ALA A 970 -53.35 -13.41 -61.88
N LEU A 971 -54.43 -14.06 -62.32
CA LEU A 971 -55.69 -13.41 -62.72
C LEU A 971 -56.47 -12.78 -61.57
N ASN A 972 -56.18 -13.17 -60.32
CA ASN A 972 -56.78 -12.66 -59.09
C ASN A 972 -55.76 -12.01 -58.14
N PHE A 973 -54.63 -11.51 -58.68
CA PHE A 973 -53.65 -10.71 -57.93
C PHE A 973 -54.32 -9.57 -57.12
N ASN A 974 -53.97 -9.47 -55.84
CA ASN A 974 -54.44 -8.44 -54.93
C ASN A 974 -53.28 -7.53 -54.51
N TYR A 975 -53.20 -6.33 -55.10
CA TYR A 975 -52.10 -5.39 -54.87
C TYR A 975 -52.01 -4.80 -53.45
N ILE A 976 -53.01 -5.04 -52.58
CA ILE A 976 -52.95 -4.70 -51.14
C ILE A 976 -52.74 -5.92 -50.25
N ALA A 977 -52.63 -7.14 -50.80
CA ALA A 977 -52.24 -8.31 -50.04
C ALA A 977 -50.72 -8.29 -49.80
N ASN A 978 -50.31 -8.47 -48.55
CA ASN A 978 -48.92 -8.66 -48.16
C ASN A 978 -48.61 -10.13 -47.86
N THR A 979 -49.61 -11.01 -47.75
CA THR A 979 -49.42 -12.45 -47.52
C THR A 979 -50.24 -13.29 -48.50
N ASN A 980 -49.56 -14.24 -49.16
CA ASN A 980 -50.21 -15.13 -50.14
C ASN A 980 -51.11 -16.14 -49.43
N ASP A 981 -52.38 -16.21 -49.83
CA ASP A 981 -53.34 -17.21 -49.34
C ASP A 981 -53.41 -18.47 -50.22
N GLY A 982 -52.55 -18.57 -51.23
CA GLY A 982 -52.51 -19.68 -52.16
C GLY A 982 -53.64 -19.69 -53.18
N THR A 983 -54.46 -18.63 -53.26
CA THR A 983 -55.60 -18.56 -54.19
C THR A 983 -55.24 -18.16 -55.61
N CYS A 984 -53.96 -18.00 -55.96
CA CYS A 984 -53.51 -17.58 -57.30
C CYS A 984 -53.99 -18.53 -58.42
N ILE A 985 -54.61 -17.97 -59.47
CA ILE A 985 -55.20 -18.67 -60.64
C ILE A 985 -54.72 -18.06 -61.96
#